data_AF-A0A6P0R9Z3-F1
#
_entry.id   AF-A0A6P0R9Z3-F1
#
_cell.length_a   1.000
_cell.length_b   1.000
_cell.length_c   1.000
_cell.angle_alpha   90.00
_cell.angle_beta   90.00
_cell.angle_gamma   90.00
#
_symmetry.space_group_name_H-M   'P 1'
#
loop_
_entity.id
_entity.type
_entity.pdbx_description
1 polymer ?
#
loop_
_entity_poly.entity_id
_entity_poly.type
_entity_poly.pdbx_seq_one_letter_code
_entity_poly.pdbx_strand_id
1 'polypeptide(L)'
;MTKRIYQVGGSLHNDAPTYVTREADTQLYQALNRGEFCYVLNSRQMGKSSLLVRTYYQLKEEGFECASIDMTSIGSQNITPEQWYKSIIADLWRSFQLIEKFTLKTWWLSQKEISDVQKLSRFIEELILVQFPTQKICIFIDEIDSILSLNFPVDDFFALIRYFYNQRSINPEYHRINFAIFGVATPSDLIQDRKRTPFNIGTAIELHGFTPEEIQPLAAALPLRENHAQAMLKEILSWTGGQPFLTNKLCQLVMDFITLQGNNSCELPLTSKTNTSRNNILCDVQNKFIDLPLDYEKLLVDNIVVNKILSDWQSQDDPEHLRTIQSRLLCKKKKVEILLEIYQNILLNQIVKIDDSPEQKQLFLSGLVVKESGLLKVKNRIYERVFNLEWIEKKLISLRPYAQAFDAWIASQKTDESSLLLGLALKNAEAWARGKSLSDLDYQYLDASVEKERQEKRTIIEAERIKEVEARLKQKQTTARFKKLFLAAVSIAFLAVSGWGMTTFSKYRIVMSSQRQENLAKIQSIVRYSEALFALDRQLDSIIQVLKARREFQKLRINEPQTEKMIELALRRSIYGAMESNNFVASNTGIIDIDFSEDSQQIVIGSESEMVVRRIDGTLLARWPAHQGQTLTVAISPDGKTLASGSGDTTVKLWKPNGDLLHTFRSHQAPVYDVKFSPDGEIIASASMDRTIKLWRKNGTLWKTLRGHQAVVRKVAFSPDGKTLASVCEDGKMKLWYIEEKEPIPITLTKGKEALLSLDFSPDGKLLAVGDSYGKVQLWELPEGELLKTFTAQTARVLSVVFNPDGKILASASEDGTIAFWNQEGVLLTTIKADQGSVRGLAFSSNGKVLASGGSDSRVKLWRLENPLLTRLFGHTAGVHGVAFSADNQLIGSVSSNETILWESDGSIKKKIPGKNSAFADIAFSPKKNIFAISAGVVVELWQTDGKLLETLKEHEAEIRNLAFSPDGKLLASASIDRTVKLWSLEGDEVTTFKDHQAGVWGVAFNGDGSLIASSSGDGTVRLWEQDGDLFKILSTGGGIVYSVAASNNDFWVGIGNGGKSIKLWNEKGELISTIETNNQQIFQVAVSPDGKIIAVGDDKGTVQLWQRNGEFLVNLFGHSSGIRGLAFSNDGKTLATAAEDRKVILWDLEKAIDFEQILVYGCEWVGNYLRTNAEVEESDRSLCDDIGF
;
A
#
# COMPACT_ATOMS: atom_id res chain seq x y z
N MET A 1 -19.26 26.30 9.77
CA MET A 1 -17.82 26.63 9.65
C MET A 1 -17.63 28.08 10.09
N THR A 2 -17.01 28.31 11.25
CA THR A 2 -16.57 29.64 11.68
C THR A 2 -15.46 30.12 10.74
N LYS A 3 -15.61 31.31 10.17
CA LYS A 3 -14.61 31.92 9.28
C LYS A 3 -13.37 32.23 10.12
N ARG A 4 -12.25 31.52 9.90
CA ARG A 4 -10.97 31.79 10.58
C ARG A 4 -10.48 33.19 10.18
N ILE A 5 -10.16 34.02 11.16
CA ILE A 5 -9.69 35.40 10.95
C ILE A 5 -8.17 35.39 10.74
N TYR A 6 -7.45 34.55 11.49
CA TYR A 6 -6.02 34.31 11.29
C TYR A 6 -5.82 33.04 10.45
N GLN A 7 -5.10 33.18 9.35
CA GLN A 7 -4.79 32.05 8.47
C GLN A 7 -3.55 31.31 9.01
N VAL A 8 -3.76 30.05 9.40
CA VAL A 8 -2.70 29.15 9.89
C VAL A 8 -2.33 28.19 8.76
N GLY A 9 -1.19 28.42 8.10
CA GLY A 9 -0.74 27.68 6.92
C GLY A 9 -1.07 28.35 5.57
N GLY A 10 -0.26 28.06 4.53
CA GLY A 10 -0.44 28.57 3.17
C GLY A 10 0.02 30.03 2.94
N SER A 11 -0.09 30.52 1.70
CA SER A 11 0.19 31.91 1.32
C SER A 11 -1.01 32.82 1.59
N LEU A 12 -0.75 34.06 2.00
CA LEU A 12 -1.76 35.11 2.12
C LEU A 12 -1.95 35.80 0.77
N HIS A 13 -3.19 36.23 0.47
CA HIS A 13 -3.45 37.10 -0.67
C HIS A 13 -2.79 38.47 -0.44
N ASN A 14 -2.51 39.21 -1.53
CA ASN A 14 -1.88 40.54 -1.47
C ASN A 14 -2.62 41.55 -0.56
N ASP A 15 -3.93 41.41 -0.43
CA ASP A 15 -4.83 42.34 0.28
C ASP A 15 -5.26 41.82 1.66
N ALA A 16 -4.60 40.79 2.19
CA ALA A 16 -4.98 40.21 3.47
C ALA A 16 -4.73 41.21 4.63
N PRO A 17 -5.76 41.58 5.43
CA PRO A 17 -5.62 42.58 6.49
C PRO A 17 -4.72 42.12 7.65
N THR A 18 -4.42 40.82 7.73
CA THR A 18 -3.54 40.20 8.72
C THR A 18 -2.11 40.00 8.23
N TYR A 19 -1.75 40.48 7.02
CA TYR A 19 -0.38 40.42 6.55
C TYR A 19 0.53 41.36 7.35
N VAL A 20 1.61 40.80 7.89
CA VAL A 20 2.64 41.54 8.61
C VAL A 20 3.77 41.87 7.64
N THR A 21 3.94 43.17 7.33
CA THR A 21 5.06 43.66 6.52
C THR A 21 6.34 43.60 7.36
N ARG A 22 7.36 42.89 6.86
CA ARG A 22 8.64 42.73 7.55
C ARG A 22 9.73 43.55 6.88
N GLU A 23 10.87 43.70 7.55
CA GLU A 23 12.05 44.31 6.94
C GLU A 23 12.46 43.61 5.63
N ALA A 24 12.35 42.28 5.58
CA ALA A 24 12.64 41.47 4.39
C ALA A 24 11.79 41.83 3.16
N ASP A 25 10.54 42.27 3.35
CA ASP A 25 9.66 42.74 2.27
C ASP A 25 10.27 43.97 1.58
N THR A 26 10.78 44.91 2.38
CA THR A 26 11.39 46.14 1.88
C THR A 26 12.74 45.85 1.23
N GLN A 27 13.59 45.04 1.88
CA GLN A 27 14.92 44.71 1.39
C GLN A 27 14.88 43.96 0.05
N LEU A 28 14.02 42.93 -0.07
CA LEU A 28 13.89 42.14 -1.30
C LEU A 28 13.40 43.02 -2.47
N TYR A 29 12.34 43.79 -2.25
CA TYR A 29 11.79 44.66 -3.28
C TYR A 29 12.82 45.71 -3.73
N GLN A 30 13.52 46.38 -2.80
CA GLN A 30 14.54 47.37 -3.15
C GLN A 30 15.72 46.75 -3.90
N ALA A 31 16.19 45.57 -3.49
CA ALA A 31 17.28 44.86 -4.15
C ALA A 31 16.90 44.46 -5.59
N LEU A 32 15.72 43.88 -5.79
CA LEU A 32 15.22 43.53 -7.14
C LEU A 32 14.98 44.78 -8.01
N ASN A 33 14.50 45.88 -7.43
CA ASN A 33 14.31 47.13 -8.17
C ASN A 33 15.65 47.71 -8.66
N ARG A 34 16.71 47.60 -7.84
CA ARG A 34 18.10 47.92 -8.23
C ARG A 34 18.70 46.96 -9.25
N GLY A 35 18.00 45.86 -9.56
CA GLY A 35 18.46 44.84 -10.51
C GLY A 35 19.43 43.84 -9.89
N GLU A 36 19.41 43.62 -8.58
CA GLU A 36 20.25 42.63 -7.91
C GLU A 36 19.63 41.23 -7.99
N PHE A 37 20.46 40.19 -8.13
CA PHE A 37 20.00 38.82 -7.88
C PHE A 37 19.75 38.65 -6.38
N CYS A 38 18.68 37.97 -6.00
CA CYS A 38 18.31 37.79 -4.60
C CYS A 38 18.05 36.32 -4.28
N TYR A 39 18.33 35.90 -3.05
CA TYR A 39 17.92 34.59 -2.58
C TYR A 39 17.42 34.60 -1.13
N VAL A 40 16.34 33.85 -0.89
CA VAL A 40 15.65 33.68 0.40
C VAL A 40 15.68 32.21 0.78
N LEU A 41 16.85 31.73 1.20
CA LEU A 41 17.13 30.30 1.45
C LEU A 41 16.99 29.90 2.93
N ASN A 42 16.23 30.66 3.71
CA ASN A 42 16.13 30.47 5.16
C ASN A 42 15.46 29.15 5.54
N SER A 43 15.63 28.75 6.82
CA SER A 43 14.93 27.61 7.45
C SER A 43 13.43 27.57 7.13
N ARG A 44 12.77 26.40 7.28
CA ARG A 44 11.34 26.17 6.97
C ARG A 44 10.40 27.07 7.79
N GLN A 45 10.31 28.33 7.39
CA GLN A 45 9.53 29.38 8.00
C GLN A 45 8.44 29.82 7.02
N MET A 46 7.23 30.00 7.56
CA MET A 46 6.08 30.48 6.80
C MET A 46 6.27 31.93 6.33
N GLY A 47 5.66 32.24 5.18
CA GLY A 47 5.62 33.59 4.61
C GLY A 47 6.65 33.86 3.50
N LYS A 48 7.33 32.84 2.97
CA LYS A 48 8.21 32.97 1.79
C LYS A 48 7.41 33.14 0.50
N SER A 49 6.43 32.27 0.24
CA SER A 49 5.55 32.43 -0.92
C SER A 49 4.69 33.69 -0.83
N SER A 50 4.24 34.10 0.36
CA SER A 50 3.53 35.38 0.53
C SER A 50 4.42 36.59 0.23
N LEU A 51 5.70 36.55 0.63
CA LEU A 51 6.71 37.56 0.28
C LEU A 51 6.94 37.61 -1.23
N LEU A 52 7.10 36.45 -1.88
CA LEU A 52 7.22 36.31 -3.34
C LEU A 52 6.02 36.95 -4.05
N VAL A 53 4.79 36.58 -3.68
CA VAL A 53 3.56 37.07 -4.32
C VAL A 53 3.45 38.59 -4.22
N ARG A 54 3.72 39.16 -3.04
CA ARG A 54 3.64 40.61 -2.83
C ARG A 54 4.68 41.36 -3.67
N THR A 55 5.94 40.93 -3.63
CA THR A 55 7.00 41.55 -4.42
C THR A 55 6.77 41.37 -5.93
N TYR A 56 6.22 40.22 -6.36
CA TYR A 56 5.86 39.97 -7.75
C TYR A 56 4.86 41.00 -8.29
N TYR A 57 3.77 41.25 -7.55
CA TYR A 57 2.77 42.24 -7.95
C TYR A 57 3.29 43.68 -7.88
N GLN A 58 4.05 44.02 -6.84
CA GLN A 58 4.68 45.35 -6.73
C GLN A 58 5.61 45.66 -7.90
N LEU A 59 6.46 44.71 -8.31
CA LEU A 59 7.33 44.91 -9.46
C LEU A 59 6.56 44.99 -10.79
N LYS A 60 5.45 44.24 -10.93
CA LYS A 60 4.58 44.34 -12.12
C LYS A 60 3.93 45.72 -12.24
N GLU A 61 3.48 46.30 -11.14
CA GLU A 61 2.92 47.67 -11.12
C GLU A 61 3.97 48.72 -11.55
N GLU A 62 5.25 48.45 -11.32
CA GLU A 62 6.37 49.30 -11.74
C GLU A 62 6.91 49.01 -13.15
N GLY A 63 6.21 48.15 -13.91
CA GLY A 63 6.53 47.87 -15.30
C GLY A 63 7.62 46.81 -15.52
N PHE A 64 7.91 45.97 -14.51
CA PHE A 64 8.69 44.76 -14.72
C PHE A 64 7.86 43.65 -15.36
N GLU A 65 8.50 42.85 -16.20
CA GLU A 65 7.94 41.60 -16.69
C GLU A 65 8.40 40.46 -15.78
N CYS A 66 7.46 39.86 -15.07
CA CYS A 66 7.75 38.88 -14.03
C CYS A 66 7.23 37.48 -14.38
N ALA A 67 8.06 36.46 -14.19
CA ALA A 67 7.68 35.05 -14.24
C ALA A 67 7.92 34.38 -12.89
N SER A 68 7.08 33.39 -12.55
CA SER A 68 7.26 32.56 -11.36
C SER A 68 7.31 31.10 -11.76
N ILE A 69 8.31 30.38 -11.26
CA ILE A 69 8.52 28.95 -11.52
C ILE A 69 8.46 28.23 -10.17
N ASP A 70 7.49 27.34 -10.02
CA ASP A 70 7.38 26.47 -8.85
C ASP A 70 8.05 25.13 -9.15
N MET A 71 9.18 24.86 -8.49
CA MET A 71 9.97 23.65 -8.71
C MET A 71 9.23 22.36 -8.29
N THR A 72 8.20 22.44 -7.45
CA THR A 72 7.38 21.26 -7.10
C THR A 72 6.47 20.83 -8.24
N SER A 73 5.95 21.80 -9.01
CA SER A 73 5.02 21.54 -10.12
C SER A 73 5.66 20.78 -11.29
N ILE A 74 7.00 20.82 -11.38
CA ILE A 74 7.79 20.14 -12.39
C ILE A 74 7.92 18.63 -12.07
N GLY A 75 7.83 18.24 -10.79
CA GLY A 75 8.00 16.87 -10.30
C GLY A 75 9.46 16.48 -10.02
N SER A 76 9.68 15.56 -9.07
CA SER A 76 11.04 15.22 -8.59
C SER A 76 11.39 13.74 -8.49
N GLN A 77 10.43 12.81 -8.55
CA GLN A 77 10.69 11.39 -8.26
C GLN A 77 10.96 10.51 -9.49
N ASN A 78 10.60 10.93 -10.71
CA ASN A 78 10.76 10.14 -11.96
C ASN A 78 10.89 11.03 -13.22
N ILE A 79 11.54 12.19 -13.11
CA ILE A 79 11.73 13.12 -14.23
C ILE A 79 13.13 12.96 -14.85
N THR A 80 13.24 13.12 -16.17
CA THR A 80 14.54 13.15 -16.87
C THR A 80 15.10 14.58 -16.96
N PRO A 81 16.42 14.78 -17.13
CA PRO A 81 17.01 16.11 -17.32
C PRO A 81 16.33 16.92 -18.45
N GLU A 82 16.08 16.27 -19.59
CA GLU A 82 15.42 16.92 -20.74
C GLU A 82 14.03 17.41 -20.36
N GLN A 83 13.22 16.57 -19.72
CA GLN A 83 11.88 16.94 -19.27
C GLN A 83 11.94 18.08 -18.23
N TRP A 84 12.91 18.07 -17.33
CA TRP A 84 13.07 19.10 -16.30
C TRP A 84 13.38 20.47 -16.90
N TYR A 85 14.38 20.59 -17.78
CA TYR A 85 14.67 21.84 -18.49
C TYR A 85 13.53 22.28 -19.41
N LYS A 86 12.85 21.32 -20.07
CA LYS A 86 11.69 21.61 -20.91
C LYS A 86 10.52 22.19 -20.12
N SER A 87 10.27 21.71 -18.91
CA SER A 87 9.25 22.25 -18.01
C SER A 87 9.58 23.66 -17.56
N ILE A 88 10.83 23.94 -17.17
CA ILE A 88 11.28 25.32 -16.85
C ILE A 88 11.03 26.26 -18.03
N ILE A 89 11.42 25.86 -19.24
CA ILE A 89 11.17 26.68 -20.43
C ILE A 89 9.67 26.83 -20.70
N ALA A 90 8.87 25.78 -20.50
CA ALA A 90 7.42 25.84 -20.68
C ALA A 90 6.75 26.82 -19.70
N ASP A 91 7.21 26.88 -18.46
CA ASP A 91 6.68 27.79 -17.45
C ASP A 91 7.08 29.24 -17.72
N LEU A 92 8.32 29.48 -18.16
CA LEU A 92 8.73 30.80 -18.67
C LEU A 92 7.91 31.21 -19.90
N TRP A 93 7.72 30.28 -20.85
CA TRP A 93 6.93 30.51 -22.06
C TRP A 93 5.48 30.92 -21.74
N ARG A 94 4.84 30.26 -20.78
CA ARG A 94 3.49 30.61 -20.31
C ARG A 94 3.48 31.93 -19.53
N SER A 95 4.42 32.11 -18.60
CA SER A 95 4.46 33.28 -17.70
C SER A 95 4.64 34.58 -18.46
N PHE A 96 5.45 34.57 -19.51
CA PHE A 96 5.67 35.72 -20.39
C PHE A 96 4.69 35.79 -21.57
N GLN A 97 3.62 34.98 -21.55
CA GLN A 97 2.54 35.00 -22.55
C GLN A 97 3.03 34.81 -24.01
N LEU A 98 4.06 34.00 -24.20
CA LEU A 98 4.66 33.75 -25.53
C LEU A 98 3.86 32.73 -26.37
N ILE A 99 2.71 32.28 -25.88
CA ILE A 99 1.88 31.24 -26.50
C ILE A 99 1.37 31.62 -27.89
N GLU A 100 1.10 32.91 -28.11
CA GLU A 100 0.62 33.43 -29.38
C GLU A 100 1.76 33.74 -30.37
N LYS A 101 3.03 33.71 -29.93
CA LYS A 101 4.19 34.09 -30.75
C LYS A 101 4.80 32.90 -31.50
N PHE A 102 4.89 31.75 -30.84
CA PHE A 102 5.40 30.53 -31.45
C PHE A 102 4.96 29.30 -30.65
N THR A 103 4.95 28.14 -31.33
CA THR A 103 4.67 26.87 -30.67
C THR A 103 5.93 26.31 -30.02
N LEU A 104 5.94 26.19 -28.69
CA LEU A 104 7.08 25.66 -27.93
C LEU A 104 7.57 24.29 -28.45
N LYS A 105 6.65 23.40 -28.86
CA LYS A 105 6.99 22.09 -29.44
C LYS A 105 7.87 22.22 -30.69
N THR A 106 7.56 23.17 -31.58
CA THR A 106 8.33 23.38 -32.82
C THR A 106 9.69 23.99 -32.54
N TRP A 107 9.77 24.96 -31.63
CA TRP A 107 11.04 25.58 -31.23
C TRP A 107 11.96 24.58 -30.51
N TRP A 108 11.43 23.76 -29.61
CA TRP A 108 12.22 22.72 -28.92
C TRP A 108 12.84 21.72 -29.90
N LEU A 109 12.04 21.25 -30.88
CA LEU A 109 12.49 20.28 -31.88
C LEU A 109 13.54 20.84 -32.85
N SER A 110 13.58 22.16 -33.08
CA SER A 110 14.58 22.79 -33.94
C SER A 110 15.95 22.94 -33.25
N GLN A 111 16.01 22.80 -31.92
CA GLN A 111 17.25 22.94 -31.12
C GLN A 111 17.86 21.58 -30.71
N LYS A 112 17.63 20.49 -31.45
CA LYS A 112 18.07 19.13 -31.06
C LYS A 112 19.58 18.97 -30.90
N GLU A 113 20.39 19.79 -31.54
CA GLU A 113 21.85 19.64 -31.59
C GLU A 113 22.59 20.29 -30.41
N ILE A 114 21.89 21.01 -29.53
CA ILE A 114 22.49 21.73 -28.39
C ILE A 114 22.02 21.16 -27.05
N SER A 115 22.81 21.39 -26.00
CA SER A 115 22.48 20.87 -24.66
C SER A 115 21.25 21.56 -24.06
N ASP A 116 20.58 20.90 -23.11
CA ASP A 116 19.35 21.44 -22.51
C ASP A 116 19.58 22.78 -21.76
N VAL A 117 20.76 22.95 -21.17
CA VAL A 117 21.20 24.21 -20.54
C VAL A 117 21.37 25.30 -21.60
N GLN A 118 21.94 24.98 -22.77
CA GLN A 118 22.08 25.93 -23.88
C GLN A 118 20.71 26.30 -24.47
N LYS A 119 19.76 25.36 -24.54
CA LYS A 119 18.37 25.66 -24.92
C LYS A 119 17.77 26.69 -23.95
N LEU A 120 17.91 26.51 -22.64
CA LEU A 120 17.44 27.48 -21.65
C LEU A 120 18.13 28.84 -21.79
N SER A 121 19.46 28.87 -22.02
CA SER A 121 20.20 30.11 -22.28
C SER A 121 19.62 30.87 -23.47
N ARG A 122 19.51 30.20 -24.63
CA ARG A 122 18.95 30.81 -25.85
C ARG A 122 17.51 31.24 -25.68
N PHE A 123 16.71 30.49 -24.93
CA PHE A 123 15.33 30.88 -24.67
C PHE A 123 15.25 32.23 -23.94
N ILE A 124 16.10 32.43 -22.92
CA ILE A 124 16.14 33.69 -22.17
C ILE A 124 16.75 34.82 -23.02
N GLU A 125 17.85 34.55 -23.70
CA GLU A 125 18.64 35.56 -24.42
C GLU A 125 18.03 35.97 -25.77
N GLU A 126 17.58 35.00 -26.57
CA GLU A 126 17.15 35.23 -27.96
C GLU A 126 15.63 35.42 -28.07
N LEU A 127 14.85 34.96 -27.09
CA LEU A 127 13.39 35.09 -27.11
C LEU A 127 12.87 36.09 -26.07
N ILE A 128 13.17 35.88 -24.77
CA ILE A 128 12.60 36.73 -23.72
C ILE A 128 13.19 38.16 -23.80
N LEU A 129 14.52 38.32 -23.86
CA LEU A 129 15.14 39.65 -23.94
C LEU A 129 14.78 40.42 -25.22
N VAL A 130 14.55 39.70 -26.33
CA VAL A 130 14.16 40.30 -27.62
C VAL A 130 12.69 40.71 -27.60
N GLN A 131 11.82 39.91 -27.00
CA GLN A 131 10.39 40.23 -26.86
C GLN A 131 10.15 41.47 -25.98
N PHE A 132 10.99 41.67 -24.97
CA PHE A 132 10.90 42.79 -24.04
C PHE A 132 12.17 43.64 -24.15
N PRO A 133 12.28 44.57 -25.11
CA PRO A 133 13.53 45.28 -25.40
C PRO A 133 13.88 46.35 -24.36
N THR A 134 12.91 46.88 -23.61
CA THR A 134 13.13 47.99 -22.66
C THR A 134 12.81 47.62 -21.22
N GLN A 135 11.94 46.63 -21.00
CA GLN A 135 11.50 46.22 -19.68
C GLN A 135 12.60 45.46 -18.93
N LYS A 136 12.57 45.56 -17.60
CA LYS A 136 13.32 44.68 -16.72
C LYS A 136 12.53 43.38 -16.53
N ILE A 137 13.23 42.26 -16.55
CA ILE A 137 12.69 40.91 -16.43
C ILE A 137 13.06 40.36 -15.04
N CYS A 138 12.08 39.83 -14.32
CA CYS A 138 12.30 39.19 -13.03
C CYS A 138 11.79 37.74 -13.05
N ILE A 139 12.67 36.78 -12.79
CA ILE A 139 12.35 35.36 -12.73
C ILE A 139 12.42 34.90 -11.27
N PHE A 140 11.25 34.63 -10.71
CA PHE A 140 11.08 34.07 -9.38
C PHE A 140 11.11 32.55 -9.46
N ILE A 141 11.89 31.92 -8.59
CA ILE A 141 12.01 30.46 -8.50
C ILE A 141 11.62 30.07 -7.08
N ASP A 142 10.48 29.40 -6.89
CA ASP A 142 9.99 28.94 -5.59
C ASP A 142 10.27 27.45 -5.35
N GLU A 143 10.25 27.05 -4.08
CA GLU A 143 10.47 25.67 -3.61
C GLU A 143 11.74 25.01 -4.17
N ILE A 144 12.84 25.78 -4.23
CA ILE A 144 14.12 25.32 -4.80
C ILE A 144 14.67 24.06 -4.12
N ASP A 145 14.27 23.76 -2.87
CA ASP A 145 14.68 22.53 -2.19
C ASP A 145 14.13 21.24 -2.81
N SER A 146 13.14 21.35 -3.70
CA SER A 146 12.65 20.22 -4.50
C SER A 146 13.77 19.59 -5.35
N ILE A 147 14.75 20.38 -5.79
CA ILE A 147 15.87 19.88 -6.61
C ILE A 147 16.78 18.92 -5.83
N LEU A 148 16.80 19.01 -4.49
CA LEU A 148 17.62 18.14 -3.64
C LEU A 148 17.15 16.69 -3.67
N SER A 149 15.94 16.44 -4.20
CA SER A 149 15.36 15.11 -4.37
C SER A 149 15.54 14.51 -5.78
N LEU A 150 16.10 15.27 -6.73
CA LEU A 150 16.37 14.78 -8.08
C LEU A 150 17.50 13.74 -8.07
N ASN A 151 17.38 12.74 -8.95
CA ASN A 151 18.36 11.66 -9.11
C ASN A 151 19.46 11.96 -10.16
N PHE A 152 19.51 13.19 -10.67
CA PHE A 152 20.53 13.69 -11.60
C PHE A 152 21.06 15.07 -11.14
N PRO A 153 22.30 15.44 -11.51
CA PRO A 153 22.88 16.72 -11.13
C PRO A 153 22.26 17.88 -11.92
N VAL A 154 22.00 19.00 -11.23
CA VAL A 154 21.49 20.26 -11.82
C VAL A 154 22.49 21.41 -11.71
N ASP A 155 23.75 21.12 -11.44
CA ASP A 155 24.81 22.12 -11.23
C ASP A 155 24.95 23.10 -12.41
N ASP A 156 24.66 22.65 -13.63
CA ASP A 156 24.75 23.46 -14.83
C ASP A 156 23.63 24.51 -14.95
N PHE A 157 22.48 24.29 -14.29
CA PHE A 157 21.43 25.32 -14.13
C PHE A 157 21.94 26.52 -13.32
N PHE A 158 22.60 26.27 -12.19
CA PHE A 158 23.19 27.33 -11.36
C PHE A 158 24.43 27.95 -12.02
N ALA A 159 25.17 27.18 -12.81
CA ALA A 159 26.25 27.71 -13.63
C ALA A 159 25.71 28.72 -14.67
N LEU A 160 24.56 28.44 -15.29
CA LEU A 160 23.90 29.36 -16.21
C LEU A 160 23.42 30.66 -15.53
N ILE A 161 22.81 30.56 -14.34
CA ILE A 161 22.44 31.77 -13.57
C ILE A 161 23.69 32.61 -13.26
N ARG A 162 24.80 31.97 -12.85
CA ARG A 162 26.07 32.66 -12.64
C ARG A 162 26.63 33.28 -13.92
N TYR A 163 26.47 32.62 -15.05
CA TYR A 163 26.83 33.18 -16.35
C TYR A 163 26.07 34.48 -16.61
N PHE A 164 24.74 34.52 -16.41
CA PHE A 164 23.95 35.75 -16.55
C PHE A 164 24.43 36.86 -15.61
N TYR A 165 24.74 36.54 -14.36
CA TYR A 165 25.29 37.51 -13.41
C TYR A 165 26.62 38.11 -13.90
N ASN A 166 27.55 37.26 -14.34
CA ASN A 166 28.87 37.70 -14.80
C ASN A 166 28.80 38.53 -16.09
N GLN A 167 27.88 38.20 -17.01
CA GLN A 167 27.69 38.94 -18.27
C GLN A 167 27.27 40.40 -18.08
N ARG A 168 26.71 40.76 -16.92
CA ARG A 168 26.38 42.16 -16.59
C ARG A 168 27.58 43.10 -16.68
N SER A 169 28.78 42.60 -16.39
CA SER A 169 30.02 43.39 -16.50
C SER A 169 30.48 43.64 -17.94
N ILE A 170 30.00 42.82 -18.90
CA ILE A 170 30.43 42.83 -20.30
C ILE A 170 29.36 43.48 -21.18
N ASN A 171 28.09 43.12 -20.97
CA ASN A 171 26.96 43.60 -21.75
C ASN A 171 25.89 44.21 -20.80
N PRO A 172 25.65 45.54 -20.88
CA PRO A 172 24.66 46.22 -20.07
C PRO A 172 23.24 45.62 -20.14
N GLU A 173 22.86 45.00 -21.25
CA GLU A 173 21.54 44.37 -21.44
C GLU A 173 21.23 43.30 -20.37
N TYR A 174 22.24 42.62 -19.82
CA TYR A 174 22.05 41.60 -18.79
C TYR A 174 21.68 42.18 -17.42
N HIS A 175 21.78 43.50 -17.21
CA HIS A 175 21.21 44.16 -16.02
C HIS A 175 19.69 44.11 -16.00
N ARG A 176 19.05 43.83 -17.14
CA ARG A 176 17.60 43.69 -17.25
C ARG A 176 17.10 42.34 -16.75
N ILE A 177 17.93 41.30 -16.67
CA ILE A 177 17.54 39.97 -16.18
C ILE A 177 17.78 39.90 -14.69
N ASN A 178 16.79 39.60 -13.86
CA ASN A 178 16.91 39.41 -12.41
C ASN A 178 16.39 38.03 -11.99
N PHE A 179 17.07 37.38 -11.06
CA PHE A 179 16.63 36.12 -10.45
C PHE A 179 16.37 36.31 -8.96
N ALA A 180 15.24 35.76 -8.49
CA ALA A 180 14.88 35.71 -7.08
C ALA A 180 14.58 34.26 -6.69
N ILE A 181 15.43 33.64 -5.87
CA ILE A 181 15.35 32.20 -5.53
C ILE A 181 14.84 32.00 -4.11
N PHE A 182 13.80 31.19 -3.94
CA PHE A 182 13.13 30.91 -2.67
C PHE A 182 13.14 29.40 -2.39
N GLY A 183 13.33 29.04 -1.12
CA GLY A 183 13.15 27.67 -0.66
C GLY A 183 13.97 27.38 0.59
N VAL A 184 14.23 26.11 0.86
CA VAL A 184 14.85 25.65 2.11
C VAL A 184 16.15 24.91 1.80
N ALA A 185 17.22 25.68 1.56
CA ALA A 185 18.51 25.13 1.21
C ALA A 185 19.62 26.00 1.79
N THR A 186 20.87 25.55 1.77
CA THR A 186 22.02 26.46 1.89
C THR A 186 22.61 26.71 0.50
N PRO A 187 23.32 27.83 0.27
CA PRO A 187 24.10 28.07 -0.95
C PRO A 187 25.00 26.91 -1.40
N SER A 188 25.48 26.11 -0.44
CA SER A 188 26.28 24.91 -0.70
C SER A 188 25.45 23.68 -1.10
N ASP A 189 24.17 23.62 -0.74
CA ASP A 189 23.29 22.50 -1.09
C ASP A 189 22.81 22.57 -2.54
N LEU A 190 22.80 23.77 -3.14
CA LEU A 190 22.35 23.98 -4.52
C LEU A 190 23.34 23.44 -5.57
N ILE A 191 24.59 23.13 -5.18
CA ILE A 191 25.61 22.59 -6.08
C ILE A 191 26.12 21.26 -5.51
N GLN A 192 25.90 20.17 -6.23
CA GLN A 192 26.24 18.82 -5.80
C GLN A 192 27.75 18.54 -5.92
N ASP A 193 28.41 19.02 -6.99
CA ASP A 193 29.85 18.91 -7.15
C ASP A 193 30.60 19.85 -6.22
N ARG A 194 31.16 19.29 -5.14
CA ARG A 194 31.95 20.03 -4.13
C ARG A 194 33.23 20.67 -4.67
N LYS A 195 33.67 20.34 -5.89
CA LYS A 195 34.80 20.99 -6.55
C LYS A 195 34.40 22.31 -7.21
N ARG A 196 33.11 22.57 -7.42
CA ARG A 196 32.58 23.82 -7.98
C ARG A 196 32.33 24.84 -6.88
N THR A 197 32.44 26.12 -7.21
CA THR A 197 32.18 27.22 -6.27
C THR A 197 30.70 27.23 -5.86
N PRO A 198 30.37 27.21 -4.55
CA PRO A 198 28.99 27.30 -4.04
C PRO A 198 28.21 28.46 -4.65
N PHE A 199 26.87 28.35 -4.71
CA PHE A 199 26.03 29.40 -5.30
C PHE A 199 25.95 30.63 -4.37
N ASN A 200 26.91 31.54 -4.49
CA ASN A 200 27.12 32.68 -3.60
C ASN A 200 27.01 34.04 -4.32
N ILE A 201 26.16 34.12 -5.34
CA ILE A 201 25.96 35.33 -6.15
C ILE A 201 24.62 36.00 -5.79
N GLY A 202 24.64 37.33 -5.68
CA GLY A 202 23.47 38.12 -5.30
C GLY A 202 23.37 38.41 -3.80
N THR A 203 22.27 39.06 -3.43
CA THR A 203 21.97 39.56 -2.08
C THR A 203 21.15 38.52 -1.31
N ALA A 204 21.67 38.09 -0.16
CA ALA A 204 20.94 37.22 0.75
C ALA A 204 19.88 38.03 1.51
N ILE A 205 18.63 37.58 1.47
CA ILE A 205 17.55 38.20 2.25
C ILE A 205 17.15 37.23 3.37
N GLU A 206 17.41 37.65 4.61
CA GLU A 206 17.07 36.86 5.80
C GLU A 206 15.62 37.12 6.24
N LEU A 207 14.92 36.03 6.57
CA LEU A 207 13.52 36.06 6.97
C LEU A 207 13.45 35.79 8.47
N HIS A 208 13.34 36.85 9.26
CA HIS A 208 13.23 36.75 10.71
C HIS A 208 11.78 36.52 11.17
N GLY A 209 11.62 36.12 12.43
CA GLY A 209 10.31 36.09 13.08
C GLY A 209 9.75 37.52 13.25
N PHE A 210 8.45 37.63 13.52
CA PHE A 210 7.81 38.93 13.73
C PHE A 210 8.37 39.64 14.96
N THR A 211 8.68 40.93 14.80
CA THR A 211 9.08 41.80 15.91
C THR A 211 7.86 42.43 16.60
N PRO A 212 8.00 42.95 17.84
CA PRO A 212 6.90 43.64 18.53
C PRO A 212 6.33 44.84 17.78
N GLU A 213 7.13 45.48 16.93
CA GLU A 213 6.75 46.65 16.14
C GLU A 213 5.98 46.26 14.86
N GLU A 214 6.30 45.11 14.27
CA GLU A 214 5.71 44.62 13.01
C GLU A 214 4.30 44.03 13.19
N ILE A 215 3.97 43.47 14.35
CA ILE A 215 2.73 42.72 14.61
C ILE A 215 1.46 43.56 14.80
N GLN A 216 1.54 44.90 14.68
CA GLN A 216 0.37 45.78 14.87
C GLN A 216 -0.86 45.42 14.01
N PRO A 217 -0.73 44.96 12.74
CA PRO A 217 -1.88 44.49 11.95
C PRO A 217 -2.62 43.31 12.58
N LEU A 218 -1.94 42.46 13.35
CA LEU A 218 -2.56 41.36 14.08
C LEU A 218 -3.37 41.86 15.28
N ALA A 219 -3.00 42.99 15.89
CA ALA A 219 -3.73 43.57 17.03
C ALA A 219 -5.13 44.04 16.63
N ALA A 220 -5.24 44.63 15.43
CA ALA A 220 -6.49 45.18 14.90
C ALA A 220 -7.59 44.12 14.68
N ALA A 221 -7.21 42.83 14.60
CA ALA A 221 -8.13 41.72 14.39
C ALA A 221 -8.64 41.08 15.71
N LEU A 222 -8.15 41.50 16.88
CA LEU A 222 -8.65 41.05 18.19
C LEU A 222 -9.76 41.97 18.73
N PRO A 223 -10.84 41.42 19.33
CA PRO A 223 -11.95 42.20 19.90
C PRO A 223 -11.60 42.76 21.30
N LEU A 224 -10.39 43.32 21.47
CA LEU A 224 -9.87 43.88 22.72
C LEU A 224 -9.51 45.35 22.52
N ARG A 225 -9.51 46.14 23.61
CA ARG A 225 -8.94 47.50 23.54
C ARG A 225 -7.46 47.43 23.17
N GLU A 226 -6.99 48.45 22.46
CA GLU A 226 -5.64 48.50 21.87
C GLU A 226 -4.51 48.17 22.87
N ASN A 227 -4.57 48.73 24.08
CA ASN A 227 -3.58 48.45 25.14
C ASN A 227 -3.55 46.96 25.56
N HIS A 228 -4.71 46.31 25.69
CA HIS A 228 -4.82 44.89 26.05
C HIS A 228 -4.42 43.99 24.87
N ALA A 229 -4.77 44.36 23.64
CA ALA A 229 -4.36 43.65 22.43
C ALA A 229 -2.82 43.65 22.28
N GLN A 230 -2.17 44.79 22.53
CA GLN A 230 -0.71 44.91 22.50
C GLN A 230 -0.03 44.11 23.62
N ALA A 231 -0.55 44.16 24.85
CA ALA A 231 -0.02 43.38 25.96
C ALA A 231 -0.14 41.87 25.70
N MET A 232 -1.28 41.42 25.17
CA MET A 232 -1.52 40.03 24.82
C MET A 232 -0.60 39.54 23.70
N LEU A 233 -0.41 40.33 22.64
CA LEU A 233 0.50 39.97 21.57
C LEU A 233 1.96 39.94 22.03
N LYS A 234 2.36 40.80 22.97
CA LYS A 234 3.69 40.75 23.59
C LYS A 234 3.92 39.42 24.30
N GLU A 235 2.92 38.89 25.00
CA GLU A 235 3.02 37.56 25.62
C GLU A 235 3.02 36.42 24.58
N ILE A 236 2.18 36.52 23.54
CA ILE A 236 2.17 35.57 22.41
C ILE A 236 3.56 35.53 21.75
N LEU A 237 4.21 36.67 21.52
CA LEU A 237 5.57 36.74 20.99
C LEU A 237 6.59 36.13 21.96
N SER A 238 6.43 36.33 23.26
CA SER A 238 7.25 35.70 24.31
C SER A 238 7.28 34.17 24.17
N TRP A 239 6.12 33.55 23.91
CA TRP A 239 6.01 32.10 23.75
C TRP A 239 6.48 31.60 22.38
N THR A 240 6.15 32.33 21.33
CA THR A 240 6.33 31.89 19.94
C THR A 240 7.66 32.30 19.32
N GLY A 241 8.39 33.24 19.94
CA GLY A 241 9.61 33.83 19.39
C GLY A 241 9.38 34.55 18.06
N GLY A 242 8.15 35.04 17.82
CA GLY A 242 7.75 35.65 16.55
C GLY A 242 7.63 34.67 15.39
N GLN A 243 7.62 33.35 15.64
CA GLN A 243 7.49 32.36 14.57
C GLN A 243 6.08 32.49 13.92
N PRO A 244 5.98 32.82 12.61
CA PRO A 244 4.71 33.24 12.01
C PRO A 244 3.54 32.23 12.11
N PHE A 245 3.82 30.93 12.02
CA PHE A 245 2.78 29.89 12.12
C PHE A 245 2.19 29.83 13.53
N LEU A 246 3.05 29.76 14.55
CA LEU A 246 2.68 29.67 15.97
C LEU A 246 2.06 30.98 16.45
N THR A 247 2.57 32.13 16.01
CA THR A 247 1.99 33.43 16.35
C THR A 247 0.56 33.52 15.82
N ASN A 248 0.31 33.17 14.55
CA ASN A 248 -1.06 33.16 14.00
C ASN A 248 -1.95 32.08 14.65
N LYS A 249 -1.41 30.88 14.92
CA LYS A 249 -2.15 29.80 15.60
C LYS A 249 -2.58 30.21 17.00
N LEU A 250 -1.69 30.82 17.77
CA LEU A 250 -2.00 31.27 19.12
C LEU A 250 -2.95 32.47 19.12
N CYS A 251 -2.85 33.39 18.14
CA CYS A 251 -3.84 34.46 17.94
C CYS A 251 -5.24 33.89 17.63
N GLN A 252 -5.33 32.86 16.78
CA GLN A 252 -6.61 32.21 16.49
C GLN A 252 -7.19 31.49 17.73
N LEU A 253 -6.35 30.78 18.49
CA LEU A 253 -6.79 30.09 19.72
C LEU A 253 -7.30 31.07 20.78
N VAL A 254 -6.62 32.21 20.92
CA VAL A 254 -7.06 33.32 21.78
C VAL A 254 -8.39 33.89 21.29
N MET A 255 -8.54 34.11 19.98
CA MET A 255 -9.79 34.61 19.39
C MET A 255 -10.95 33.64 19.64
N ASP A 256 -10.73 32.35 19.44
CA ASP A 256 -11.73 31.29 19.67
C ASP A 256 -12.14 31.25 21.15
N PHE A 257 -11.17 31.35 22.07
CA PHE A 257 -11.42 31.38 23.51
C PHE A 257 -12.26 32.59 23.94
N ILE A 258 -11.92 33.79 23.46
CA ILE A 258 -12.65 35.03 23.76
C ILE A 258 -14.08 34.97 23.19
N THR A 259 -14.24 34.45 21.97
CA THR A 259 -15.55 34.36 21.30
C THR A 259 -16.48 33.32 21.97
N LEU A 260 -15.93 32.20 22.46
CA LEU A 260 -16.69 31.17 23.18
C LEU A 260 -17.20 31.65 24.55
N GLN A 261 -16.41 32.46 25.26
CA GLN A 261 -16.78 33.04 26.56
C GLN A 261 -17.78 34.21 26.43
N GLY A 262 -17.87 34.87 25.27
CA GLY A 262 -18.87 35.93 25.03
C GLY A 262 -20.32 35.42 24.87
N ASN A 263 -20.51 34.13 24.56
CA ASN A 263 -21.84 33.53 24.32
C ASN A 263 -22.42 32.79 25.54
N ASN A 264 -21.60 32.47 26.54
CA ASN A 264 -22.02 31.80 27.78
C ASN A 264 -21.70 32.73 28.96
N SER A 265 -22.63 32.86 29.91
CA SER A 265 -22.45 33.67 31.13
C SER A 265 -21.07 33.42 31.77
N CYS A 266 -20.30 34.51 31.94
CA CYS A 266 -18.90 34.57 32.33
C CYS A 266 -18.62 33.83 33.68
N GLU A 267 -18.30 32.53 33.65
CA GLU A 267 -17.67 31.76 34.74
C GLU A 267 -16.46 30.97 34.20
N LEU A 268 -15.25 31.29 34.69
CA LEU A 268 -14.00 30.64 34.32
C LEU A 268 -13.53 29.72 35.48
N PRO A 269 -13.09 28.47 35.21
CA PRO A 269 -12.54 27.61 36.24
C PRO A 269 -11.07 27.94 36.51
N LEU A 270 -10.79 28.67 37.60
CA LEU A 270 -9.45 28.78 38.16
C LEU A 270 -9.30 27.75 39.28
N THR A 271 -8.63 26.63 38.99
CA THR A 271 -8.08 25.75 40.02
C THR A 271 -6.70 26.27 40.45
N SER A 272 -6.69 27.25 41.35
CA SER A 272 -5.53 27.46 42.23
C SER A 272 -6.03 27.65 43.66
N LYS A 273 -5.62 26.73 44.53
CA LYS A 273 -5.87 26.76 45.98
C LYS A 273 -5.24 28.01 46.61
N THR A 274 -5.94 29.13 46.61
CA THR A 274 -5.85 30.18 47.63
C THR A 274 -7.08 31.08 47.52
N ASN A 275 -7.89 31.10 48.58
CA ASN A 275 -9.02 32.00 48.75
C ASN A 275 -8.53 33.45 48.79
N THR A 276 -8.92 34.26 47.80
CA THR A 276 -9.19 35.69 47.98
C THR A 276 -9.99 36.25 46.78
N SER A 277 -11.15 36.84 47.10
CA SER A 277 -11.95 37.82 46.34
C SER A 277 -12.30 37.55 44.87
N ARG A 278 -13.60 37.26 44.64
CA ARG A 278 -14.31 37.32 43.36
C ARG A 278 -14.13 38.69 42.69
N ASN A 279 -13.44 38.75 41.56
CA ASN A 279 -13.57 39.85 40.61
C ASN A 279 -14.42 39.36 39.42
N ASN A 280 -15.68 39.83 39.36
CA ASN A 280 -16.57 39.61 38.23
C ASN A 280 -16.05 40.40 37.01
N ILE A 281 -15.84 39.71 35.88
CA ILE A 281 -15.60 40.37 34.59
C ILE A 281 -16.96 40.90 34.11
N LEU A 282 -17.11 42.23 34.04
CA LEU A 282 -18.29 42.90 33.49
C LEU A 282 -18.24 42.83 31.97
N CYS A 283 -18.90 41.83 31.42
CA CYS A 283 -19.15 41.67 29.99
C CYS A 283 -20.30 42.65 29.60
N ASP A 284 -20.00 43.95 29.39
CA ASP A 284 -21.00 44.99 29.03
C ASP A 284 -21.36 44.93 27.53
N VAL A 285 -22.61 44.59 27.23
CA VAL A 285 -23.13 44.23 25.89
C VAL A 285 -23.38 45.46 25.00
N GLN A 286 -22.88 46.64 25.37
CA GLN A 286 -22.98 47.86 24.55
C GLN A 286 -21.65 48.38 23.99
N ASN A 287 -20.50 47.79 24.34
CA ASN A 287 -19.19 48.20 23.81
C ASN A 287 -18.54 47.11 22.94
N LYS A 288 -18.00 47.51 21.79
CA LYS A 288 -17.35 46.65 20.77
C LYS A 288 -16.06 45.95 21.24
N PHE A 289 -15.64 46.16 22.49
CA PHE A 289 -14.34 45.75 23.04
C PHE A 289 -14.49 45.23 24.47
N ILE A 290 -13.82 44.12 24.78
CA ILE A 290 -13.80 43.49 26.12
C ILE A 290 -12.64 44.07 26.96
N ASP A 291 -12.90 44.46 28.21
CA ASP A 291 -11.87 44.84 29.20
C ASP A 291 -11.44 43.60 30.00
N LEU A 292 -10.13 43.37 30.12
CA LEU A 292 -9.54 42.28 30.90
C LEU A 292 -9.05 42.83 32.26
N PRO A 293 -9.10 42.04 33.36
CA PRO A 293 -8.46 42.43 34.62
C PRO A 293 -6.96 42.69 34.43
N LEU A 294 -6.36 43.57 35.26
CA LEU A 294 -4.93 43.86 35.21
C LEU A 294 -4.09 42.57 35.25
N ASP A 295 -3.08 42.47 34.37
CA ASP A 295 -2.14 41.35 34.21
C ASP A 295 -2.76 39.98 33.86
N TYR A 296 -4.04 39.96 33.45
CA TYR A 296 -4.74 38.71 33.10
C TYR A 296 -4.29 38.11 31.77
N GLU A 297 -3.75 38.92 30.86
CA GLU A 297 -3.32 38.51 29.52
C GLU A 297 -2.24 37.43 29.58
N LYS A 298 -1.30 37.58 30.51
CA LYS A 298 -0.24 36.60 30.71
C LYS A 298 -0.78 35.25 31.15
N LEU A 299 -1.64 35.27 32.16
CA LEU A 299 -2.24 34.06 32.73
C LEU A 299 -3.12 33.34 31.70
N LEU A 300 -3.84 34.12 30.87
CA LEU A 300 -4.66 33.59 29.78
C LEU A 300 -3.82 32.90 28.70
N VAL A 301 -2.78 33.57 28.20
CA VAL A 301 -1.90 33.00 27.16
C VAL A 301 -1.17 31.77 27.69
N ASP A 302 -0.64 31.81 28.92
CA ASP A 302 0.00 30.67 29.57
C ASP A 302 -0.96 29.46 29.66
N ASN A 303 -2.21 29.69 30.07
CA ASN A 303 -3.22 28.63 30.18
C ASN A 303 -3.56 28.02 28.81
N ILE A 304 -3.76 28.85 27.79
CA ILE A 304 -4.05 28.39 26.43
C ILE A 304 -2.87 27.56 25.90
N VAL A 305 -1.64 28.03 26.05
CA VAL A 305 -0.45 27.28 25.59
C VAL A 305 -0.35 25.94 26.31
N VAL A 306 -0.51 25.90 27.64
CA VAL A 306 -0.43 24.63 28.39
C VAL A 306 -1.53 23.66 27.99
N ASN A 307 -2.78 24.13 27.86
CA ASN A 307 -3.94 23.25 27.66
C ASN A 307 -4.29 22.92 26.21
N LYS A 308 -3.86 23.75 25.25
CA LYS A 308 -4.19 23.63 23.82
C LYS A 308 -2.98 23.36 22.92
N ILE A 309 -1.75 23.45 23.45
CA ILE A 309 -0.53 23.21 22.68
C ILE A 309 0.38 22.20 23.36
N LEU A 310 0.63 22.31 24.68
CA LEU A 310 1.60 21.44 25.37
C LEU A 310 0.99 20.12 25.88
N SER A 311 -0.23 20.13 26.41
CA SER A 311 -0.92 18.93 26.86
C SER A 311 -1.23 18.05 25.65
N ASP A 312 -0.77 16.79 25.65
CA ASP A 312 -0.96 15.84 24.55
C ASP A 312 -0.71 16.46 23.15
N TRP A 313 0.41 17.18 23.02
CA TRP A 313 0.72 17.96 21.82
C TRP A 313 0.68 17.11 20.54
N GLN A 314 0.93 15.79 20.62
CA GLN A 314 0.86 14.90 19.45
C GLN A 314 -0.55 14.80 18.85
N SER A 315 -1.61 14.83 19.66
CA SER A 315 -2.99 14.78 19.18
C SER A 315 -3.55 16.16 18.83
N GLN A 316 -3.02 17.23 19.45
CA GLN A 316 -3.50 18.60 19.29
C GLN A 316 -2.79 19.40 18.18
N ASP A 317 -1.74 18.85 17.56
CA ASP A 317 -0.99 19.49 16.48
C ASP A 317 -1.71 19.42 15.12
N ASP A 318 -2.85 20.11 15.03
CA ASP A 318 -3.62 20.34 13.80
C ASP A 318 -3.77 21.86 13.54
N PRO A 319 -3.39 22.39 12.35
CA PRO A 319 -2.58 21.73 11.32
C PRO A 319 -1.18 21.35 11.81
N GLU A 320 -0.57 20.34 11.17
CA GLU A 320 0.69 19.72 11.59
C GLU A 320 1.89 20.67 11.50
N HIS A 321 2.58 20.84 12.63
CA HIS A 321 3.79 21.65 12.71
C HIS A 321 4.83 21.04 13.66
N LEU A 322 4.44 20.73 14.90
CA LEU A 322 5.32 20.07 15.86
C LEU A 322 5.63 18.62 15.44
N ARG A 323 4.64 17.87 14.94
CA ARG A 323 4.81 16.52 14.40
C ARG A 323 5.70 16.51 13.16
N THR A 324 5.62 17.58 12.37
CA THR A 324 6.48 17.81 11.21
C THR A 324 7.93 18.05 11.63
N ILE A 325 8.18 18.87 12.65
CA ILE A 325 9.53 19.07 13.22
C ILE A 325 10.07 17.75 13.78
N GLN A 326 9.27 17.01 14.55
CA GLN A 326 9.63 15.68 15.06
C GLN A 326 10.03 14.72 13.94
N SER A 327 9.19 14.60 12.91
CA SER A 327 9.44 13.68 11.80
C SER A 327 10.74 14.01 11.08
N ARG A 328 11.09 15.29 10.95
CA ARG A 328 12.36 15.75 10.34
C ARG A 328 13.58 15.42 11.19
N LEU A 329 13.48 15.54 12.52
CA LEU A 329 14.55 15.13 13.43
C LEU A 329 14.81 13.62 13.35
N LEU A 330 13.77 12.82 13.13
CA LEU A 330 13.84 11.35 13.12
C LEU A 330 14.04 10.72 11.72
N CYS A 331 13.93 11.48 10.63
CA CYS A 331 13.88 10.97 9.26
C CYS A 331 15.16 10.24 8.80
N LYS A 332 16.36 10.72 9.20
CA LYS A 332 17.65 10.14 8.78
C LYS A 332 18.23 9.22 9.85
N LYS A 333 17.79 7.95 9.89
CA LYS A 333 18.16 6.92 10.91
C LYS A 333 19.66 6.85 11.28
N LYS A 334 20.60 7.21 10.39
CA LYS A 334 22.05 7.18 10.67
C LYS A 334 22.60 8.38 11.46
N LYS A 335 21.84 9.48 11.60
CA LYS A 335 22.30 10.74 12.24
C LYS A 335 21.38 11.27 13.35
N VAL A 336 20.28 10.55 13.65
CA VAL A 336 19.27 10.99 14.64
C VAL A 336 19.90 11.16 16.02
N GLU A 337 20.76 10.24 16.43
CA GLU A 337 21.42 10.22 17.75
C GLU A 337 22.25 11.50 17.96
N ILE A 338 23.12 11.84 17.00
CA ILE A 338 23.96 13.06 17.03
C ILE A 338 23.12 14.34 17.05
N LEU A 339 22.03 14.40 16.28
CA LEU A 339 21.16 15.57 16.23
C LEU A 339 20.46 15.81 17.57
N LEU A 340 20.00 14.73 18.20
CA LEU A 340 19.37 14.77 19.52
C LEU A 340 20.39 15.15 20.61
N GLU A 341 21.64 14.70 20.51
CA GLU A 341 22.73 15.08 21.43
C GLU A 341 23.14 16.55 21.31
N ILE A 342 23.31 17.08 20.09
CA ILE A 342 23.59 18.52 19.88
C ILE A 342 22.46 19.37 20.48
N TYR A 343 21.22 18.95 20.27
CA TYR A 343 20.06 19.65 20.83
C TYR A 343 19.96 19.49 22.36
N GLN A 344 20.31 18.33 22.93
CA GLN A 344 20.42 18.11 24.37
C GLN A 344 21.44 19.07 25.01
N ASN A 345 22.60 19.27 24.37
CA ASN A 345 23.62 20.20 24.85
C ASN A 345 23.12 21.66 24.85
N ILE A 346 22.32 22.05 23.85
CA ILE A 346 21.67 23.37 23.81
C ILE A 346 20.69 23.52 24.99
N LEU A 347 19.88 22.50 25.29
CA LEU A 347 18.93 22.53 26.42
C LEU A 347 19.63 22.52 27.80
N LEU A 348 20.81 21.92 27.90
CA LEU A 348 21.64 21.92 29.11
C LEU A 348 22.47 23.22 29.27
N ASN A 349 22.20 24.26 28.47
CA ASN A 349 22.92 25.54 28.44
C ASN A 349 24.43 25.40 28.19
N GLN A 350 24.87 24.34 27.50
CA GLN A 350 26.26 24.23 27.06
C GLN A 350 26.50 25.13 25.84
N ILE A 351 27.68 25.75 25.77
CA ILE A 351 28.04 26.67 24.68
C ILE A 351 28.33 25.87 23.40
N VAL A 352 27.35 25.81 22.49
CA VAL A 352 27.51 25.19 21.16
C VAL A 352 27.87 26.28 20.14
N LYS A 353 29.14 26.34 19.77
CA LYS A 353 29.65 27.24 18.71
C LYS A 353 29.18 26.76 17.33
N ILE A 354 28.89 27.72 16.45
CA ILE A 354 28.52 27.42 15.05
C ILE A 354 29.75 26.89 14.31
N ASP A 355 29.66 25.68 13.74
CA ASP A 355 30.73 25.03 12.99
C ASP A 355 30.33 24.66 11.55
N ASP A 356 29.06 24.90 11.16
CA ASP A 356 28.48 24.57 9.86
C ASP A 356 28.65 23.09 9.44
N SER A 357 28.81 22.20 10.43
CA SER A 357 28.77 20.76 10.21
C SER A 357 27.45 20.34 9.55
N PRO A 358 27.45 19.25 8.76
CA PRO A 358 26.22 18.71 8.16
C PRO A 358 25.09 18.49 9.17
N GLU A 359 25.43 18.17 10.41
CA GLU A 359 24.52 17.91 11.52
C GLU A 359 23.92 19.22 12.05
N GLN A 360 24.75 20.25 12.31
CA GLN A 360 24.25 21.58 12.68
C GLN A 360 23.39 22.20 11.58
N LYS A 361 23.75 21.99 10.30
CA LYS A 361 22.94 22.41 9.14
C LYS A 361 21.58 21.73 9.13
N GLN A 362 21.53 20.42 9.35
CA GLN A 362 20.26 19.68 9.41
C GLN A 362 19.40 20.10 10.60
N LEU A 363 20.00 20.35 11.76
CA LEU A 363 19.30 20.88 12.94
C LEU A 363 18.74 22.28 12.67
N PHE A 364 19.50 23.14 12.00
CA PHE A 364 19.04 24.47 11.57
C PHE A 364 17.88 24.39 10.54
N LEU A 365 17.99 23.53 9.53
CA LEU A 365 16.95 23.33 8.50
C LEU A 365 15.65 22.71 9.07
N SER A 366 15.72 22.03 10.22
CA SER A 366 14.54 21.50 10.92
C SER A 366 13.60 22.62 11.42
N GLY A 367 14.14 23.83 11.64
CA GLY A 367 13.43 24.99 12.18
C GLY A 367 13.35 25.03 13.71
N LEU A 368 13.98 24.07 14.41
CA LEU A 368 14.00 23.96 15.87
C LEU A 368 14.95 24.97 16.54
N VAL A 369 16.08 25.25 15.89
CA VAL A 369 17.15 26.12 16.40
C VAL A 369 17.39 27.32 15.50
N VAL A 370 17.95 28.38 16.05
CA VAL A 370 18.36 29.61 15.35
C VAL A 370 19.82 29.93 15.63
N LYS A 371 20.48 30.57 14.66
CA LYS A 371 21.84 31.09 14.80
C LYS A 371 21.75 32.51 15.36
N GLU A 372 22.25 32.75 16.56
CA GLU A 372 22.22 34.08 17.19
C GLU A 372 23.57 34.34 17.87
N SER A 373 24.21 35.47 17.55
CA SER A 373 25.49 35.91 18.15
C SER A 373 26.61 34.85 18.12
N GLY A 374 26.70 34.06 17.04
CA GLY A 374 27.72 33.03 16.88
C GLY A 374 27.43 31.70 17.60
N LEU A 375 26.25 31.55 18.20
CA LEU A 375 25.82 30.38 18.96
C LEU A 375 24.51 29.80 18.41
N LEU A 376 24.28 28.50 18.65
CA LEU A 376 22.99 27.85 18.39
C LEU A 376 22.10 27.94 19.64
N LYS A 377 20.87 28.44 19.45
CA LYS A 377 19.84 28.50 20.51
C LYS A 377 18.51 27.92 20.03
N VAL A 378 17.68 27.45 20.97
CA VAL A 378 16.31 27.02 20.68
C VAL A 378 15.48 28.21 20.19
N LYS A 379 14.70 28.02 19.12
CA LYS A 379 14.03 29.11 18.43
C LYS A 379 12.91 29.78 19.26
N ASN A 380 12.22 29.04 20.13
CA ASN A 380 11.19 29.59 21.02
C ASN A 380 10.88 28.66 22.23
N ARG A 381 10.13 29.21 23.20
CA ARG A 381 9.75 28.53 24.45
C ARG A 381 8.82 27.32 24.24
N ILE A 382 7.96 27.35 23.23
CA ILE A 382 7.07 26.21 22.91
C ILE A 382 7.91 25.00 22.48
N TYR A 383 8.88 25.18 21.60
CA TYR A 383 9.76 24.10 21.14
C TYR A 383 10.61 23.52 22.28
N GLU A 384 11.14 24.39 23.15
CA GLU A 384 11.90 23.99 24.34
C GLU A 384 11.06 23.10 25.29
N ARG A 385 9.76 23.40 25.42
CA ARG A 385 8.84 22.62 26.29
C ARG A 385 8.33 21.34 25.65
N VAL A 386 8.16 21.31 24.33
CA VAL A 386 7.68 20.13 23.59
C VAL A 386 8.80 19.12 23.39
N PHE A 387 9.97 19.58 22.94
CA PHE A 387 11.17 18.77 22.75
C PHE A 387 12.10 19.00 23.94
N ASN A 388 11.65 18.60 25.14
CA ASN A 388 12.40 18.77 26.38
C ASN A 388 13.38 17.59 26.61
N LEU A 389 14.14 17.64 27.71
CA LEU A 389 15.11 16.59 28.06
C LEU A 389 14.47 15.20 28.21
N GLU A 390 13.30 15.12 28.87
CA GLU A 390 12.56 13.87 29.05
C GLU A 390 12.17 13.22 27.71
N TRP A 391 11.72 14.04 26.75
CA TRP A 391 11.38 13.59 25.40
C TRP A 391 12.60 13.06 24.65
N ILE A 392 13.76 13.74 24.78
CA ILE A 392 15.02 13.30 24.15
C ILE A 392 15.46 11.96 24.73
N GLU A 393 15.48 11.81 26.05
CA GLU A 393 15.89 10.58 26.74
C GLU A 393 15.02 9.39 26.32
N LYS A 394 13.69 9.57 26.31
CA LYS A 394 12.76 8.52 25.86
C LYS A 394 13.03 8.08 24.41
N LYS A 395 13.45 9.00 23.54
CA LYS A 395 13.77 8.69 22.14
C LYS A 395 15.13 8.04 21.98
N LEU A 396 16.16 8.48 22.71
CA LEU A 396 17.48 7.85 22.70
C LEU A 396 17.43 6.40 23.23
N ILE A 397 16.65 6.13 24.29
CA ILE A 397 16.42 4.77 24.82
C ILE A 397 15.84 3.85 23.74
N SER A 398 14.87 4.34 22.97
CA SER A 398 14.21 3.53 21.92
C SER A 398 15.10 3.20 20.71
N LEU A 399 16.25 3.87 20.57
CA LEU A 399 17.14 3.72 19.41
C LEU A 399 18.31 2.75 19.66
N ARG A 400 18.77 2.58 20.91
CA ARG A 400 19.92 1.72 21.28
C ARG A 400 19.50 0.26 21.50
N PRO A 401 20.11 -0.74 20.83
CA PRO A 401 19.83 -2.15 21.06
C PRO A 401 20.40 -2.68 22.39
N TYR A 402 21.25 -1.88 23.06
CA TYR A 402 21.91 -2.21 24.33
C TYR A 402 21.55 -1.23 25.47
N ALA A 403 20.46 -0.45 25.34
CA ALA A 403 20.08 0.63 26.26
C ALA A 403 20.07 0.18 27.75
N GLN A 404 19.41 -0.93 28.04
CA GLN A 404 19.23 -1.42 29.41
C GLN A 404 20.56 -1.82 30.08
N ALA A 405 21.46 -2.45 29.33
CA ALA A 405 22.76 -2.89 29.84
C ALA A 405 23.74 -1.71 29.99
N PHE A 406 23.64 -0.72 29.10
CA PHE A 406 24.38 0.53 29.17
C PHE A 406 23.96 1.39 30.37
N ASP A 407 22.65 1.55 30.61
CA ASP A 407 22.13 2.33 31.74
C ASP A 407 22.51 1.68 33.08
N ALA A 408 22.47 0.34 33.16
CA ALA A 408 22.93 -0.39 34.35
C ALA A 408 24.44 -0.19 34.60
N TRP A 409 25.26 -0.23 33.55
CA TRP A 409 26.70 0.03 33.65
C TRP A 409 27.01 1.47 34.08
N ILE A 410 26.29 2.47 33.55
CA ILE A 410 26.45 3.87 33.98
C ILE A 410 25.98 4.07 35.43
N ALA A 411 24.83 3.51 35.80
CA ALA A 411 24.30 3.57 37.17
C ALA A 411 25.28 2.97 38.19
N SER A 412 26.07 1.97 37.78
CA SER A 412 27.15 1.38 38.58
C SER A 412 28.43 2.21 38.67
N GLN A 413 28.46 3.43 38.11
CA GLN A 413 29.68 4.23 37.93
C GLN A 413 30.78 3.48 37.15
N LYS A 414 30.38 2.67 36.16
CA LYS A 414 31.26 1.86 35.28
C LYS A 414 32.01 0.71 35.99
N THR A 415 31.51 0.24 37.13
CA THR A 415 32.18 -0.81 37.93
C THR A 415 31.56 -2.19 37.75
N ASP A 416 30.30 -2.28 37.33
CA ASP A 416 29.63 -3.57 37.13
C ASP A 416 29.98 -4.19 35.78
N GLU A 417 30.98 -5.08 35.78
CA GLU A 417 31.39 -5.81 34.58
C GLU A 417 30.30 -6.78 34.08
N SER A 418 29.32 -7.20 34.90
CA SER A 418 28.26 -8.12 34.48
C SER A 418 27.28 -7.49 33.49
N SER A 419 27.20 -6.15 33.49
CA SER A 419 26.42 -5.34 32.56
C SER A 419 27.12 -5.11 31.20
N LEU A 420 28.35 -5.60 31.00
CA LEU A 420 29.08 -5.52 29.73
C LEU A 420 28.65 -6.62 28.74
N LEU A 421 28.64 -6.28 27.45
CA LEU A 421 28.15 -7.17 26.39
C LEU A 421 29.16 -8.26 26.02
N LEU A 422 28.69 -9.48 25.74
CA LEU A 422 29.52 -10.61 25.31
C LEU A 422 28.91 -11.34 24.09
N GLY A 423 29.77 -11.94 23.25
CA GLY A 423 29.35 -12.84 22.18
C GLY A 423 28.44 -12.19 21.13
N LEU A 424 27.24 -12.76 20.91
CA LEU A 424 26.33 -12.27 19.88
C LEU A 424 25.78 -10.86 20.19
N ALA A 425 25.58 -10.53 21.48
CA ALA A 425 25.11 -9.22 21.90
C ALA A 425 26.14 -8.12 21.59
N LEU A 426 27.42 -8.38 21.87
CA LEU A 426 28.51 -7.47 21.53
C LEU A 426 28.67 -7.32 20.01
N LYS A 427 28.65 -8.41 19.25
CA LYS A 427 28.71 -8.37 17.78
C LYS A 427 27.55 -7.59 17.16
N ASN A 428 26.34 -7.73 17.71
CA ASN A 428 25.17 -6.98 17.25
C ASN A 428 25.31 -5.49 17.59
N ALA A 429 25.82 -5.16 18.78
CA ALA A 429 26.09 -3.78 19.19
C ALA A 429 27.18 -3.13 18.32
N GLU A 430 28.28 -3.82 18.03
CA GLU A 430 29.35 -3.35 17.12
C GLU A 430 28.85 -3.20 15.68
N ALA A 431 28.06 -4.16 15.17
CA ALA A 431 27.46 -4.08 13.84
C ALA A 431 26.47 -2.92 13.72
N TRP A 432 25.70 -2.66 14.78
CA TRP A 432 24.81 -1.51 14.88
C TRP A 432 25.57 -0.18 14.99
N ALA A 433 26.72 -0.17 15.69
CA ALA A 433 27.59 0.99 15.84
C ALA A 433 28.36 1.36 14.56
N ARG A 434 28.60 0.40 13.65
CA ARG A 434 29.35 0.65 12.41
C ARG A 434 28.69 1.70 11.53
N GLY A 435 29.44 2.77 11.26
CA GLY A 435 29.00 3.88 10.40
C GLY A 435 28.08 4.88 11.10
N LYS A 436 27.98 4.82 12.43
CA LYS A 436 27.35 5.83 13.28
C LYS A 436 28.42 6.59 14.06
N SER A 437 28.21 7.88 14.31
CA SER A 437 29.04 8.61 15.29
C SER A 437 28.32 8.55 16.63
N LEU A 438 28.83 7.71 17.54
CA LEU A 438 28.29 7.52 18.89
C LEU A 438 28.93 8.49 19.89
N SER A 439 28.35 8.62 21.09
CA SER A 439 28.93 9.39 22.19
C SER A 439 30.24 8.78 22.71
N ASP A 440 31.09 9.57 23.35
CA ASP A 440 32.32 9.07 23.99
C ASP A 440 32.04 8.01 25.07
N LEU A 441 30.86 8.08 25.71
CA LEU A 441 30.40 7.09 26.70
C LEU A 441 30.00 5.77 26.04
N ASP A 442 29.35 5.82 24.88
CA ASP A 442 29.00 4.64 24.09
C ASP A 442 30.27 3.93 23.58
N TYR A 443 31.27 4.68 23.09
CA TYR A 443 32.57 4.10 22.72
C TYR A 443 33.28 3.48 23.92
N GLN A 444 33.30 4.16 25.08
CA GLN A 444 33.88 3.60 26.30
C GLN A 444 33.19 2.30 26.75
N TYR A 445 31.87 2.20 26.62
CA TYR A 445 31.10 0.99 26.97
C TYR A 445 31.38 -0.17 26.01
N LEU A 446 31.42 0.11 24.70
CA LEU A 446 31.72 -0.89 23.67
C LEU A 446 33.18 -1.36 23.81
N ASP A 447 34.12 -0.44 24.01
CA ASP A 447 35.54 -0.77 24.24
C ASP A 447 35.74 -1.60 25.51
N ALA A 448 35.05 -1.26 26.61
CA ALA A 448 35.06 -2.04 27.84
C ALA A 448 34.49 -3.46 27.63
N SER A 449 33.43 -3.57 26.83
CA SER A 449 32.83 -4.86 26.47
C SER A 449 33.75 -5.72 25.58
N VAL A 450 34.46 -5.10 24.62
CA VAL A 450 35.46 -5.75 23.77
C VAL A 450 36.67 -6.23 24.58
N GLU A 451 37.16 -5.42 25.52
CA GLU A 451 38.30 -5.80 26.35
C GLU A 451 37.95 -6.96 27.29
N LYS A 452 36.74 -6.99 27.84
CA LYS A 452 36.23 -8.13 28.62
C LYS A 452 36.18 -9.41 27.79
N GLU A 453 35.64 -9.36 26.57
CA GLU A 453 35.60 -10.52 25.67
C GLU A 453 37.01 -11.01 25.30
N ARG A 454 37.97 -10.08 25.15
CA ARG A 454 39.37 -10.40 24.89
C ARG A 454 40.03 -11.10 26.09
N GLN A 455 39.69 -10.71 27.32
CA GLN A 455 40.17 -11.38 28.53
C GLN A 455 39.62 -12.80 28.66
N GLU A 456 38.31 -12.99 28.44
CA GLU A 456 37.69 -14.33 28.46
C GLU A 456 38.22 -15.25 27.36
N LYS A 457 38.46 -14.71 26.14
CA LYS A 457 39.09 -15.49 25.07
C LYS A 457 40.52 -15.89 25.41
N ARG A 458 41.29 -15.04 26.10
CA ARG A 458 42.66 -15.38 26.52
C ARG A 458 42.66 -16.52 27.54
N THR A 459 41.78 -16.49 28.54
CA THR A 459 41.68 -17.57 29.52
C THR A 459 41.24 -18.89 28.89
N ILE A 460 40.33 -18.84 27.91
CA ILE A 460 39.92 -20.02 27.12
C ILE A 460 41.10 -20.56 26.28
N ILE A 461 41.83 -19.70 25.56
CA ILE A 461 42.99 -20.09 24.75
C ILE A 461 44.11 -20.67 25.61
N GLU A 462 44.31 -20.14 26.82
CA GLU A 462 45.33 -20.64 27.74
C GLU A 462 44.95 -22.01 28.31
N ALA A 463 43.66 -22.24 28.61
CA ALA A 463 43.11 -23.55 28.94
C ALA A 463 43.19 -24.55 27.77
N GLU A 464 42.97 -24.10 26.54
CA GLU A 464 43.12 -24.91 25.32
C GLU A 464 44.58 -25.24 25.03
N ARG A 465 45.52 -24.31 25.25
CA ARG A 465 46.97 -24.54 25.13
C ARG A 465 47.46 -25.60 26.12
N ILE A 466 46.94 -25.59 27.34
CA ILE A 466 47.25 -26.62 28.34
C ILE A 466 46.77 -28.00 27.85
N LYS A 467 45.54 -28.09 27.31
CA LYS A 467 45.03 -29.32 26.67
C LYS A 467 45.84 -29.74 25.43
N GLU A 468 46.31 -28.80 24.61
CA GLU A 468 47.09 -29.09 23.40
C GLU A 468 48.49 -29.62 23.76
N VAL A 469 49.11 -29.10 24.82
CA VAL A 469 50.39 -29.61 25.34
C VAL A 469 50.23 -31.03 25.88
N GLU A 470 49.14 -31.33 26.60
CA GLU A 470 48.80 -32.70 27.02
C GLU A 470 48.60 -33.66 25.84
N ALA A 471 47.93 -33.21 24.77
CA ALA A 471 47.74 -33.97 23.54
C ALA A 471 49.06 -34.22 22.79
N ARG A 472 49.96 -33.23 22.72
CA ARG A 472 51.30 -33.35 22.11
C ARG A 472 52.21 -34.32 22.88
N LEU A 473 52.10 -34.38 24.20
CA LEU A 473 52.82 -35.37 25.02
C LEU A 473 52.38 -36.80 24.68
N LYS A 474 51.07 -37.05 24.51
CA LYS A 474 50.53 -38.33 24.03
C LYS A 474 50.97 -38.67 22.60
N GLN A 475 51.04 -37.68 21.71
CA GLN A 475 51.42 -37.89 20.31
C GLN A 475 52.93 -38.13 20.12
N LYS A 476 53.79 -37.57 20.99
CA LYS A 476 55.25 -37.87 20.98
C LYS A 476 55.56 -39.32 21.37
N GLN A 477 54.75 -39.95 22.23
CA GLN A 477 54.93 -41.37 22.59
C GLN A 477 54.63 -42.32 21.42
N THR A 478 53.68 -41.99 20.54
CA THR A 478 53.29 -42.86 19.41
C THR A 478 54.20 -42.67 18.19
N THR A 479 54.72 -41.47 17.97
CA THR A 479 55.63 -41.16 16.85
C THR A 479 57.06 -41.69 17.04
N ALA A 480 57.48 -41.99 18.27
CA ALA A 480 58.76 -42.69 18.52
C ALA A 480 58.78 -44.14 17.98
N ARG A 481 57.62 -44.80 17.89
CA ARG A 481 57.47 -46.14 17.31
C ARG A 481 57.52 -46.15 15.78
N PHE A 482 57.03 -45.08 15.14
CA PHE A 482 56.88 -45.00 13.68
C PHE A 482 58.13 -44.45 12.97
N LYS A 483 59.01 -43.75 13.69
CA LYS A 483 60.26 -43.18 13.16
C LYS A 483 61.37 -44.20 12.88
N LYS A 484 61.18 -45.49 13.21
CA LYS A 484 62.15 -46.55 12.89
C LYS A 484 62.01 -47.13 11.48
N LEU A 485 60.93 -46.84 10.72
CA LEU A 485 60.61 -47.64 9.52
C LEU A 485 60.51 -46.89 8.18
N PHE A 486 60.51 -45.55 8.11
CA PHE A 486 60.02 -44.86 6.90
C PHE A 486 61.01 -43.91 6.19
N LEU A 487 62.21 -43.70 6.71
CA LEU A 487 63.17 -42.75 6.13
C LEU A 487 64.47 -43.47 5.73
N ALA A 488 64.52 -43.98 4.49
CA ALA A 488 65.80 -44.28 3.87
C ALA A 488 65.82 -44.18 2.34
N ALA A 489 64.75 -44.45 1.60
CA ALA A 489 64.81 -44.41 0.14
C ALA A 489 63.38 -44.40 -0.38
N VAL A 490 62.84 -43.48 -1.19
CA VAL A 490 63.36 -42.79 -2.36
C VAL A 490 62.38 -41.60 -2.54
N SER A 491 62.64 -40.41 -2.03
CA SER A 491 63.57 -39.42 -2.56
C SER A 491 63.50 -39.21 -4.08
N ILE A 492 62.74 -38.17 -4.44
CA ILE A 492 63.26 -37.00 -5.17
C ILE A 492 63.05 -36.97 -6.71
N ALA A 493 62.72 -38.07 -7.41
CA ALA A 493 62.59 -38.00 -8.88
C ALA A 493 61.16 -37.79 -9.45
N PHE A 494 60.06 -38.04 -8.71
CA PHE A 494 58.70 -38.06 -9.29
C PHE A 494 57.78 -36.88 -8.91
N LEU A 495 58.19 -36.00 -7.98
CA LEU A 495 57.34 -34.94 -7.42
C LEU A 495 57.35 -33.61 -8.19
N ALA A 496 58.22 -33.46 -9.20
CA ALA A 496 58.31 -32.22 -9.98
C ALA A 496 57.23 -32.09 -11.08
N VAL A 497 56.52 -33.17 -11.42
CA VAL A 497 55.48 -33.15 -12.47
C VAL A 497 54.05 -33.07 -11.88
N SER A 498 53.83 -33.51 -10.63
CA SER A 498 52.52 -33.50 -9.97
C SER A 498 52.20 -32.21 -9.18
N GLY A 499 53.21 -31.46 -8.74
CA GLY A 499 53.03 -30.23 -7.93
C GLY A 499 52.48 -29.02 -8.69
N TRP A 500 52.76 -28.90 -9.99
CA TRP A 500 52.21 -27.82 -10.83
C TRP A 500 50.77 -28.07 -11.28
N GLY A 501 50.37 -29.33 -11.43
CA GLY A 501 48.96 -29.71 -11.65
C GLY A 501 48.07 -29.45 -10.43
N MET A 502 48.58 -29.66 -9.21
CA MET A 502 47.79 -29.46 -7.97
C MET A 502 47.56 -28.00 -7.61
N THR A 503 48.50 -27.10 -7.88
CA THR A 503 48.35 -25.66 -7.56
C THR A 503 47.51 -24.90 -8.58
N THR A 504 47.52 -25.32 -9.84
CA THR A 504 46.60 -24.82 -10.88
C THR A 504 45.20 -25.40 -10.69
N PHE A 505 45.06 -26.68 -10.33
CA PHE A 505 43.76 -27.30 -10.02
C PHE A 505 43.13 -26.76 -8.73
N SER A 506 43.91 -26.47 -7.68
CA SER A 506 43.37 -25.86 -6.46
C SER A 506 42.92 -24.41 -6.69
N LYS A 507 43.68 -23.61 -7.44
CA LYS A 507 43.27 -22.27 -7.88
C LYS A 507 42.02 -22.33 -8.77
N TYR A 508 41.96 -23.27 -9.71
CA TYR A 508 40.78 -23.51 -10.56
C TYR A 508 39.55 -23.90 -9.73
N ARG A 509 39.68 -24.79 -8.73
CA ARG A 509 38.58 -25.15 -7.83
C ARG A 509 38.08 -23.98 -6.99
N ILE A 510 38.98 -23.14 -6.49
CA ILE A 510 38.61 -21.95 -5.71
C ILE A 510 37.89 -20.91 -6.58
N VAL A 511 38.38 -20.65 -7.80
CA VAL A 511 37.73 -19.74 -8.76
C VAL A 511 36.36 -20.28 -9.19
N MET A 512 36.27 -21.57 -9.51
CA MET A 512 34.98 -22.19 -9.87
C MET A 512 33.99 -22.21 -8.71
N SER A 513 34.43 -22.41 -7.46
CA SER A 513 33.53 -22.28 -6.30
C SER A 513 33.10 -20.83 -6.04
N SER A 514 33.98 -19.86 -6.29
CA SER A 514 33.67 -18.43 -6.18
C SER A 514 32.63 -18.01 -7.21
N GLN A 515 32.80 -18.42 -8.48
CA GLN A 515 31.85 -18.12 -9.55
C GLN A 515 30.48 -18.76 -9.29
N ARG A 516 30.47 -19.98 -8.73
CA ARG A 516 29.23 -20.66 -8.34
C ARG A 516 28.47 -19.88 -7.26
N GLN A 517 29.18 -19.38 -6.24
CA GLN A 517 28.55 -18.58 -5.18
C GLN A 517 28.01 -17.25 -5.70
N GLU A 518 28.72 -16.60 -6.62
CA GLU A 518 28.25 -15.37 -7.27
C GLU A 518 26.95 -15.61 -8.08
N ASN A 519 26.92 -16.67 -8.89
CA ASN A 519 25.74 -17.02 -9.69
C ASN A 519 24.54 -17.39 -8.81
N LEU A 520 24.76 -18.13 -7.71
CA LEU A 520 23.71 -18.43 -6.74
C LEU A 520 23.20 -17.18 -6.03
N ALA A 521 24.09 -16.26 -5.61
CA ALA A 521 23.69 -15.00 -5.00
C ALA A 521 22.86 -14.13 -5.97
N LYS A 522 23.23 -14.13 -7.26
CA LYS A 522 22.44 -13.47 -8.31
C LYS A 522 21.04 -14.08 -8.41
N ILE A 523 20.92 -15.41 -8.49
CA ILE A 523 19.62 -16.11 -8.55
C ILE A 523 18.77 -15.78 -7.30
N GLN A 524 19.35 -15.85 -6.10
CA GLN A 524 18.66 -15.50 -4.86
C GLN A 524 18.20 -14.03 -4.83
N SER A 525 18.95 -13.11 -5.45
CA SER A 525 18.53 -11.71 -5.58
C SER A 525 17.33 -11.54 -6.51
N ILE A 526 17.27 -12.31 -7.61
CA ILE A 526 16.13 -12.32 -8.53
C ILE A 526 14.88 -12.82 -7.79
N VAL A 527 15.01 -13.89 -7.00
CA VAL A 527 13.89 -14.41 -6.20
C VAL A 527 13.41 -13.41 -5.13
N ARG A 528 14.32 -12.72 -4.44
CA ARG A 528 13.89 -11.66 -3.51
C ARG A 528 13.20 -10.49 -4.20
N TYR A 529 13.66 -10.15 -5.41
CA TYR A 529 13.03 -9.12 -6.22
C TYR A 529 11.62 -9.53 -6.67
N SER A 530 11.42 -10.79 -7.05
CA SER A 530 10.10 -11.31 -7.40
C SER A 530 9.14 -11.31 -6.22
N GLU A 531 9.60 -11.61 -5.01
CA GLU A 531 8.80 -11.52 -3.78
C GLU A 531 8.38 -10.06 -3.48
N ALA A 532 9.29 -9.11 -3.68
CA ALA A 532 8.98 -7.69 -3.55
C ALA A 532 7.94 -7.22 -4.57
N LEU A 533 8.03 -7.69 -5.82
CA LEU A 533 7.04 -7.42 -6.86
C LEU A 533 5.66 -7.99 -6.49
N PHE A 534 5.60 -9.22 -5.97
CA PHE A 534 4.35 -9.82 -5.51
C PHE A 534 3.70 -9.00 -4.38
N ALA A 535 4.50 -8.52 -3.43
CA ALA A 535 4.02 -7.66 -2.34
C ALA A 535 3.53 -6.28 -2.79
N LEU A 536 3.86 -5.86 -4.02
CA LEU A 536 3.40 -4.61 -4.65
C LEU A 536 2.24 -4.86 -5.64
N ASP A 537 1.56 -6.00 -5.55
CA ASP A 537 0.48 -6.45 -6.46
C ASP A 537 0.90 -6.57 -7.94
N ARG A 538 2.22 -6.66 -8.22
CA ARG A 538 2.76 -6.92 -9.56
C ARG A 538 2.95 -8.42 -9.78
N GLN A 539 1.84 -9.14 -9.76
CA GLN A 539 1.82 -10.61 -9.75
C GLN A 539 2.41 -11.22 -11.04
N LEU A 540 2.10 -10.65 -12.20
CA LEU A 540 2.61 -11.14 -13.49
C LEU A 540 4.14 -11.02 -13.58
N ASP A 541 4.67 -9.85 -13.21
CA ASP A 541 6.12 -9.59 -13.19
C ASP A 541 6.83 -10.51 -12.20
N SER A 542 6.21 -10.78 -11.05
CA SER A 542 6.74 -11.72 -10.07
C SER A 542 6.94 -13.12 -10.67
N ILE A 543 5.92 -13.68 -11.35
CA ILE A 543 6.02 -15.00 -12.00
C ILE A 543 7.17 -15.03 -13.01
N ILE A 544 7.27 -14.01 -13.87
CA ILE A 544 8.32 -13.91 -14.88
C ILE A 544 9.71 -13.91 -14.25
N GLN A 545 9.92 -13.14 -13.17
CA GLN A 545 11.21 -13.09 -12.47
C GLN A 545 11.55 -14.43 -11.81
N VAL A 546 10.57 -15.14 -11.24
CA VAL A 546 10.83 -16.49 -10.68
C VAL A 546 11.17 -17.49 -11.78
N LEU A 547 10.46 -17.48 -12.91
CA LEU A 547 10.78 -18.34 -14.06
C LEU A 547 12.18 -18.05 -14.61
N LYS A 548 12.60 -16.77 -14.65
CA LYS A 548 13.99 -16.39 -14.96
C LYS A 548 14.99 -16.99 -13.98
N ALA A 549 14.72 -16.85 -12.67
CA ALA A 549 15.57 -17.43 -11.63
C ALA A 549 15.69 -18.95 -11.78
N ARG A 550 14.59 -19.65 -12.09
CA ARG A 550 14.57 -21.09 -12.36
C ARG A 550 15.42 -21.46 -13.57
N ARG A 551 15.26 -20.75 -14.69
CA ARG A 551 16.03 -21.03 -15.91
C ARG A 551 17.53 -20.80 -15.71
N GLU A 552 17.90 -19.71 -15.04
CA GLU A 552 19.30 -19.45 -14.68
C GLU A 552 19.86 -20.52 -13.73
N PHE A 553 19.05 -20.99 -12.78
CA PHE A 553 19.43 -22.09 -11.89
C PHE A 553 19.66 -23.40 -12.65
N GLN A 554 18.78 -23.77 -13.59
CA GLN A 554 18.92 -24.97 -14.42
C GLN A 554 20.19 -24.95 -15.29
N LYS A 555 20.56 -23.78 -15.84
CA LYS A 555 21.81 -23.61 -16.62
C LYS A 555 23.07 -23.97 -15.83
N LEU A 556 23.06 -23.80 -14.51
CA LEU A 556 24.21 -24.11 -13.65
C LEU A 556 24.46 -25.62 -13.52
N ARG A 557 23.44 -26.47 -13.73
CA ARG A 557 23.52 -27.94 -13.57
C ARG A 557 24.16 -28.36 -12.24
N ILE A 558 23.77 -27.69 -11.16
CA ILE A 558 24.25 -27.93 -9.80
C ILE A 558 23.12 -28.44 -8.89
N ASN A 559 23.47 -29.22 -7.88
CA ASN A 559 22.57 -29.61 -6.81
C ASN A 559 22.72 -28.62 -5.63
N GLU A 560 21.80 -27.66 -5.54
CA GLU A 560 21.70 -26.71 -4.42
C GLU A 560 20.24 -26.70 -3.92
N PRO A 561 19.90 -27.51 -2.90
CA PRO A 561 18.52 -27.70 -2.47
C PRO A 561 17.87 -26.48 -1.80
N GLN A 562 18.64 -25.58 -1.19
CA GLN A 562 18.10 -24.42 -0.47
C GLN A 562 17.58 -23.35 -1.43
N THR A 563 18.35 -23.06 -2.47
CA THR A 563 18.02 -22.12 -3.54
C THR A 563 16.90 -22.69 -4.42
N GLU A 564 16.91 -23.99 -4.71
CA GLU A 564 15.80 -24.64 -5.41
C GLU A 564 14.48 -24.52 -4.62
N LYS A 565 14.50 -24.82 -3.32
CA LYS A 565 13.33 -24.63 -2.44
C LYS A 565 12.86 -23.16 -2.39
N MET A 566 13.79 -22.21 -2.41
CA MET A 566 13.45 -20.77 -2.43
C MET A 566 12.73 -20.38 -3.73
N ILE A 567 13.22 -20.87 -4.88
CA ILE A 567 12.59 -20.65 -6.19
C ILE A 567 11.19 -21.28 -6.21
N GLU A 568 11.05 -22.52 -5.74
CA GLU A 568 9.78 -23.22 -5.67
C GLU A 568 8.76 -22.46 -4.81
N LEU A 569 9.17 -22.02 -3.62
CA LEU A 569 8.31 -21.27 -2.70
C LEU A 569 7.80 -19.98 -3.31
N ALA A 570 8.70 -19.21 -3.94
CA ALA A 570 8.36 -17.97 -4.62
C ALA A 570 7.41 -18.22 -5.80
N LEU A 571 7.65 -19.27 -6.59
CA LEU A 571 6.81 -19.59 -7.75
C LEU A 571 5.39 -19.96 -7.33
N ARG A 572 5.26 -20.86 -6.35
CA ARG A 572 3.97 -21.28 -5.79
C ARG A 572 3.17 -20.08 -5.29
N ARG A 573 3.82 -19.21 -4.51
CA ARG A 573 3.20 -17.99 -3.99
C ARG A 573 2.68 -17.08 -5.11
N SER A 574 3.48 -16.86 -6.15
CA SER A 574 3.10 -16.00 -7.26
C SER A 574 1.96 -16.59 -8.09
N ILE A 575 1.99 -17.89 -8.38
CA ILE A 575 0.97 -18.55 -9.21
C ILE A 575 -0.36 -18.72 -8.47
N TYR A 576 -0.35 -19.14 -7.21
CA TYR A 576 -1.59 -19.27 -6.44
C TYR A 576 -2.29 -17.93 -6.23
N GLY A 577 -1.55 -16.82 -6.14
CA GLY A 577 -2.11 -15.48 -6.01
C GLY A 577 -2.51 -14.81 -7.32
N ALA A 578 -2.09 -15.34 -8.47
CA ALA A 578 -2.19 -14.67 -9.75
C ALA A 578 -3.63 -14.47 -10.25
N MET A 579 -3.92 -13.25 -10.70
CA MET A 579 -5.11 -12.90 -11.47
C MET A 579 -4.76 -12.23 -12.80
N GLU A 580 -3.70 -11.41 -12.83
CA GLU A 580 -3.22 -10.79 -14.07
C GLU A 580 -2.50 -11.83 -14.94
N SER A 581 -2.94 -12.01 -16.18
CA SER A 581 -2.39 -12.98 -17.13
C SER A 581 -1.63 -12.34 -18.30
N ASN A 582 -1.95 -11.08 -18.63
CA ASN A 582 -1.28 -10.35 -19.68
C ASN A 582 -1.46 -8.84 -19.47
N ASN A 583 -0.50 -8.05 -19.94
CA ASN A 583 -0.67 -6.62 -20.11
C ASN A 583 0.13 -6.14 -21.31
N PHE A 584 -0.31 -5.06 -21.95
CA PHE A 584 0.42 -4.45 -23.06
C PHE A 584 0.05 -2.98 -23.22
N VAL A 585 1.00 -2.18 -23.73
CA VAL A 585 0.75 -0.79 -24.11
C VAL A 585 -0.07 -0.77 -25.40
N ALA A 586 -1.31 -0.30 -25.31
CA ALA A 586 -2.20 -0.25 -26.46
C ALA A 586 -2.09 1.08 -27.19
N SER A 587 -1.87 2.18 -26.47
CA SER A 587 -1.78 3.54 -27.03
C SER A 587 -0.77 4.42 -26.29
N ASN A 588 -0.44 5.59 -26.85
CA ASN A 588 0.35 6.63 -26.18
C ASN A 588 -0.52 7.60 -25.35
N THR A 589 -1.83 7.39 -25.35
CA THR A 589 -2.82 8.14 -24.57
C THR A 589 -3.66 7.17 -23.76
N GLY A 590 -4.30 7.67 -22.69
CA GLY A 590 -5.15 6.85 -21.83
C GLY A 590 -6.22 6.09 -22.61
N ILE A 591 -6.50 4.86 -22.17
CA ILE A 591 -7.55 4.02 -22.74
C ILE A 591 -8.89 4.51 -22.21
N ILE A 592 -9.85 4.69 -23.12
CA ILE A 592 -11.18 5.23 -22.81
C ILE A 592 -12.21 4.11 -22.74
N ASP A 593 -12.15 3.16 -23.68
CA ASP A 593 -13.14 2.10 -23.79
C ASP A 593 -12.53 0.85 -24.44
N ILE A 594 -13.08 -0.33 -24.12
CA ILE A 594 -12.62 -1.64 -24.61
C ILE A 594 -13.84 -2.50 -24.90
N ASP A 595 -13.77 -3.32 -25.95
CA ASP A 595 -14.81 -4.29 -26.26
C ASP A 595 -14.24 -5.58 -26.85
N PHE A 596 -14.95 -6.70 -26.67
CA PHE A 596 -14.56 -8.03 -27.16
C PHE A 596 -15.46 -8.48 -28.31
N SER A 597 -14.89 -9.18 -29.30
CA SER A 597 -15.68 -9.92 -30.28
C SER A 597 -16.35 -11.13 -29.64
N GLU A 598 -17.48 -11.57 -30.19
CA GLU A 598 -18.27 -12.69 -29.66
C GLU A 598 -17.51 -14.02 -29.65
N ASP A 599 -16.59 -14.22 -30.61
CA ASP A 599 -15.69 -15.37 -30.65
C ASP A 599 -14.56 -15.34 -29.59
N SER A 600 -14.50 -14.26 -28.79
CA SER A 600 -13.47 -14.00 -27.78
C SER A 600 -12.03 -13.98 -28.32
N GLN A 601 -11.85 -13.78 -29.63
CA GLN A 601 -10.52 -13.75 -30.26
C GLN A 601 -9.95 -12.35 -30.40
N GLN A 602 -10.81 -11.33 -30.59
CA GLN A 602 -10.41 -9.96 -30.85
C GLN A 602 -10.83 -9.01 -29.72
N ILE A 603 -9.99 -8.01 -29.51
CA ILE A 603 -10.20 -6.91 -28.58
C ILE A 603 -10.06 -5.63 -29.38
N VAL A 604 -11.07 -4.77 -29.28
CA VAL A 604 -11.03 -3.41 -29.81
C VAL A 604 -10.82 -2.46 -28.65
N ILE A 605 -9.88 -1.54 -28.83
CA ILE A 605 -9.41 -0.64 -27.80
C ILE A 605 -9.49 0.77 -28.35
N GLY A 606 -10.22 1.63 -27.65
CA GLY A 606 -10.30 3.06 -27.94
C GLY A 606 -9.43 3.86 -26.99
N SER A 607 -8.56 4.71 -27.53
CA SER A 607 -7.85 5.75 -26.78
C SER A 607 -8.30 7.14 -27.23
N GLU A 608 -7.84 8.18 -26.56
CA GLU A 608 -8.20 9.56 -26.95
C GLU A 608 -7.81 9.89 -28.40
N SER A 609 -6.77 9.26 -28.94
CA SER A 609 -6.22 9.59 -30.27
C SER A 609 -6.36 8.51 -31.33
N GLU A 610 -6.51 7.24 -30.96
CA GLU A 610 -6.46 6.12 -31.90
C GLU A 610 -7.40 4.97 -31.51
N MET A 611 -7.74 4.15 -32.51
CA MET A 611 -8.34 2.84 -32.32
C MET A 611 -7.29 1.77 -32.59
N VAL A 612 -7.35 0.72 -31.79
CA VAL A 612 -6.42 -0.40 -31.86
C VAL A 612 -7.20 -1.70 -31.80
N VAL A 613 -6.88 -2.62 -32.72
CA VAL A 613 -7.46 -3.97 -32.75
C VAL A 613 -6.35 -4.96 -32.49
N ARG A 614 -6.56 -5.83 -31.51
CA ARG A 614 -5.63 -6.90 -31.14
C ARG A 614 -6.34 -8.23 -31.01
N ARG A 615 -5.56 -9.30 -31.02
CA ARG A 615 -6.01 -10.60 -30.51
C ARG A 615 -5.88 -10.65 -28.98
N ILE A 616 -6.65 -11.54 -28.35
CA ILE A 616 -6.57 -11.80 -26.91
C ILE A 616 -5.18 -12.28 -26.45
N ASP A 617 -4.42 -12.91 -27.35
CA ASP A 617 -3.02 -13.30 -27.11
C ASP A 617 -2.06 -12.10 -27.06
N GLY A 618 -2.51 -10.89 -27.41
CA GLY A 618 -1.73 -9.66 -27.44
C GLY A 618 -1.27 -9.25 -28.84
N THR A 619 -1.46 -10.06 -29.88
CA THR A 619 -1.00 -9.77 -31.25
C THR A 619 -1.70 -8.53 -31.81
N LEU A 620 -0.93 -7.57 -32.35
CA LEU A 620 -1.48 -6.39 -33.01
C LEU A 620 -2.02 -6.73 -34.41
N LEU A 621 -3.29 -6.42 -34.67
CA LEU A 621 -3.92 -6.60 -35.98
C LEU A 621 -3.95 -5.30 -36.78
N ALA A 622 -4.39 -4.21 -36.16
CA ALA A 622 -4.48 -2.90 -36.81
C ALA A 622 -4.48 -1.76 -35.78
N ARG A 623 -4.03 -0.57 -36.22
CA ARG A 623 -4.00 0.67 -35.44
C ARG A 623 -4.16 1.87 -36.38
N TRP A 624 -5.07 2.79 -36.06
CA TRP A 624 -5.29 3.99 -36.86
C TRP A 624 -5.92 5.14 -36.05
N PRO A 625 -5.71 6.41 -36.44
CA PRO A 625 -6.47 7.53 -35.89
C PRO A 625 -7.90 7.51 -36.40
N ALA A 626 -8.87 7.29 -35.51
CA ALA A 626 -10.28 7.16 -35.91
C ALA A 626 -10.96 8.52 -36.19
N HIS A 627 -10.64 9.53 -35.38
CA HIS A 627 -11.32 10.83 -35.40
C HIS A 627 -10.33 12.00 -35.42
N GLN A 628 -10.82 13.18 -35.80
CA GLN A 628 -10.06 14.43 -35.73
C GLN A 628 -10.17 15.07 -34.33
N GLY A 629 -11.22 14.73 -33.57
CA GLY A 629 -11.35 15.00 -32.14
C GLY A 629 -11.11 13.74 -31.30
N GLN A 630 -11.27 13.86 -29.98
CA GLN A 630 -11.07 12.74 -29.06
C GLN A 630 -12.05 11.59 -29.35
N THR A 631 -11.56 10.35 -29.45
CA THR A 631 -12.44 9.17 -29.45
C THR A 631 -12.90 8.91 -28.03
N LEU A 632 -14.20 8.79 -27.81
CA LEU A 632 -14.81 8.69 -26.48
C LEU A 632 -15.37 7.30 -26.17
N THR A 633 -15.52 6.44 -27.18
CA THR A 633 -16.11 5.10 -27.05
C THR A 633 -15.81 4.28 -28.30
N VAL A 634 -15.77 2.96 -28.13
CA VAL A 634 -15.67 1.98 -29.22
C VAL A 634 -16.60 0.82 -28.96
N ALA A 635 -17.05 0.16 -30.02
CA ALA A 635 -17.78 -1.09 -29.94
C ALA A 635 -17.43 -1.99 -31.13
N ILE A 636 -17.53 -3.30 -30.94
CA ILE A 636 -17.40 -4.30 -32.00
C ILE A 636 -18.75 -4.98 -32.23
N SER A 637 -19.09 -5.25 -33.49
CA SER A 637 -20.29 -6.01 -33.81
C SER A 637 -20.15 -7.47 -33.35
N PRO A 638 -21.26 -8.16 -33.03
CA PRO A 638 -21.23 -9.56 -32.59
C PRO A 638 -20.45 -10.49 -33.55
N ASP A 639 -20.65 -10.30 -34.86
CA ASP A 639 -19.93 -11.03 -35.91
C ASP A 639 -18.41 -10.72 -36.01
N GLY A 640 -17.90 -9.75 -35.25
CA GLY A 640 -16.51 -9.31 -35.24
C GLY A 640 -16.05 -8.57 -36.50
N LYS A 641 -16.94 -8.30 -37.47
CA LYS A 641 -16.58 -7.78 -38.81
C LYS A 641 -16.72 -6.28 -38.95
N THR A 642 -17.38 -5.60 -38.01
CA THR A 642 -17.64 -4.16 -38.06
C THR A 642 -17.33 -3.54 -36.72
N LEU A 643 -16.63 -2.41 -36.72
CA LEU A 643 -16.36 -1.64 -35.51
C LEU A 643 -17.11 -0.31 -35.57
N ALA A 644 -17.54 0.19 -34.42
CA ALA A 644 -18.12 1.51 -34.27
C ALA A 644 -17.28 2.37 -33.34
N SER A 645 -17.22 3.67 -33.61
CA SER A 645 -16.56 4.64 -32.73
C SER A 645 -17.40 5.92 -32.62
N GLY A 646 -17.45 6.48 -31.42
CA GLY A 646 -18.07 7.77 -31.13
C GLY A 646 -17.02 8.79 -30.65
N SER A 647 -17.22 10.06 -30.98
CA SER A 647 -16.21 11.09 -30.74
C SER A 647 -16.77 12.42 -30.23
N GLY A 648 -15.88 13.19 -29.60
CA GLY A 648 -16.06 14.61 -29.32
C GLY A 648 -16.24 15.48 -30.57
N ASP A 649 -15.92 14.97 -31.77
CA ASP A 649 -16.20 15.62 -33.05
C ASP A 649 -17.66 15.53 -33.51
N THR A 650 -18.54 15.01 -32.64
CA THR A 650 -19.99 14.81 -32.82
C THR A 650 -20.42 13.74 -33.83
N THR A 651 -19.45 12.99 -34.37
CA THR A 651 -19.71 11.92 -35.34
C THR A 651 -19.65 10.53 -34.71
N VAL A 652 -20.35 9.59 -35.35
CA VAL A 652 -20.15 8.15 -35.19
C VAL A 652 -19.57 7.61 -36.50
N LYS A 653 -18.58 6.73 -36.43
CA LYS A 653 -17.99 6.10 -37.62
C LYS A 653 -18.05 4.59 -37.53
N LEU A 654 -18.19 3.95 -38.68
CA LEU A 654 -18.11 2.51 -38.84
C LEU A 654 -16.87 2.12 -39.63
N TRP A 655 -16.23 1.04 -39.20
CA TRP A 655 -14.95 0.57 -39.72
C TRP A 655 -14.98 -0.93 -39.95
N LYS A 656 -14.12 -1.40 -40.84
CA LYS A 656 -13.66 -2.79 -40.82
C LYS A 656 -12.53 -2.96 -39.78
N PRO A 657 -12.31 -4.18 -39.25
CA PRO A 657 -11.23 -4.44 -38.29
C PRO A 657 -9.81 -4.10 -38.78
N ASN A 658 -9.60 -4.01 -40.10
CA ASN A 658 -8.33 -3.60 -40.70
C ASN A 658 -8.12 -2.07 -40.72
N GLY A 659 -9.10 -1.27 -40.28
CA GLY A 659 -9.07 0.18 -40.26
C GLY A 659 -9.74 0.87 -41.45
N ASP A 660 -10.29 0.12 -42.41
CA ASP A 660 -11.01 0.74 -43.54
C ASP A 660 -12.32 1.40 -43.05
N LEU A 661 -12.49 2.68 -43.35
CA LEU A 661 -13.72 3.42 -43.05
C LEU A 661 -14.86 2.95 -43.96
N LEU A 662 -15.97 2.51 -43.36
CA LEU A 662 -17.20 2.12 -44.05
C LEU A 662 -18.17 3.31 -44.17
N HIS A 663 -18.46 3.96 -43.04
CA HIS A 663 -19.43 5.04 -42.97
C HIS A 663 -19.04 6.12 -41.95
N THR A 664 -19.49 7.35 -42.18
CA THR A 664 -19.43 8.46 -41.20
C THR A 664 -20.83 9.02 -41.01
N PHE A 665 -21.37 8.88 -39.80
CA PHE A 665 -22.65 9.43 -39.40
C PHE A 665 -22.38 10.80 -38.77
N ARG A 666 -22.86 11.86 -39.41
CA ARG A 666 -22.97 13.18 -38.77
C ARG A 666 -24.16 13.14 -37.83
N SER A 667 -23.95 12.47 -36.70
CA SER A 667 -25.00 11.91 -35.87
C SER A 667 -25.63 12.92 -34.94
N HIS A 668 -24.82 13.72 -34.24
CA HIS A 668 -25.25 14.50 -33.10
C HIS A 668 -24.79 15.97 -33.19
N GLN A 669 -25.42 16.83 -32.40
CA GLN A 669 -25.08 18.26 -32.32
C GLN A 669 -24.03 18.57 -31.22
N ALA A 670 -23.60 17.55 -30.50
CA ALA A 670 -22.64 17.62 -29.41
C ALA A 670 -21.88 16.28 -29.29
N PRO A 671 -20.85 16.17 -28.45
CA PRO A 671 -20.05 14.95 -28.27
C PRO A 671 -20.88 13.68 -28.10
N VAL A 672 -20.41 12.58 -28.70
CA VAL A 672 -21.00 11.25 -28.58
C VAL A 672 -20.23 10.48 -27.50
N TYR A 673 -20.89 10.18 -26.39
CA TYR A 673 -20.26 9.54 -25.22
C TYR A 673 -20.28 8.01 -25.28
N ASP A 674 -21.22 7.42 -26.02
CA ASP A 674 -21.34 5.96 -26.09
C ASP A 674 -21.89 5.50 -27.43
N VAL A 675 -21.44 4.32 -27.86
CA VAL A 675 -21.93 3.63 -29.04
C VAL A 675 -22.03 2.13 -28.75
N LYS A 676 -23.16 1.49 -29.10
CA LYS A 676 -23.35 0.05 -28.92
C LYS A 676 -24.09 -0.57 -30.11
N PHE A 677 -23.72 -1.80 -30.45
CA PHE A 677 -24.47 -2.63 -31.38
C PHE A 677 -25.62 -3.34 -30.64
N SER A 678 -26.72 -3.60 -31.34
CA SER A 678 -27.71 -4.57 -30.91
C SER A 678 -27.14 -5.99 -30.95
N PRO A 679 -27.74 -6.94 -30.20
CA PRO A 679 -27.27 -8.34 -30.17
C PRO A 679 -27.26 -9.04 -31.53
N ASP A 680 -28.12 -8.63 -32.46
CA ASP A 680 -28.13 -9.11 -33.85
C ASP A 680 -27.11 -8.39 -34.76
N GLY A 681 -26.48 -7.30 -34.27
CA GLY A 681 -25.52 -6.49 -35.00
C GLY A 681 -26.11 -5.56 -36.07
N GLU A 682 -27.44 -5.50 -36.23
CA GLU A 682 -28.10 -4.76 -37.32
C GLU A 682 -28.37 -3.28 -36.96
N ILE A 683 -28.53 -2.98 -35.67
CA ILE A 683 -28.84 -1.65 -35.14
C ILE A 683 -27.64 -1.14 -34.33
N ILE A 684 -27.37 0.16 -34.43
CA ILE A 684 -26.37 0.86 -33.64
C ILE A 684 -27.07 1.96 -32.85
N ALA A 685 -26.87 1.98 -31.53
CA ALA A 685 -27.30 3.06 -30.67
C ALA A 685 -26.14 4.02 -30.39
N SER A 686 -26.40 5.33 -30.43
CA SER A 686 -25.43 6.37 -30.06
C SER A 686 -26.02 7.33 -29.03
N ALA A 687 -25.28 7.57 -27.94
CA ALA A 687 -25.68 8.44 -26.83
C ALA A 687 -24.85 9.72 -26.80
N SER A 688 -25.47 10.88 -26.55
CA SER A 688 -24.79 12.17 -26.71
C SER A 688 -25.08 13.19 -25.61
N MET A 689 -24.13 14.13 -25.49
CA MET A 689 -24.29 15.40 -24.78
C MET A 689 -25.46 16.25 -25.28
N ASP A 690 -25.96 16.02 -26.49
CA ASP A 690 -27.13 16.71 -27.04
C ASP A 690 -28.47 16.25 -26.43
N ARG A 691 -28.39 15.37 -25.41
CA ARG A 691 -29.52 14.84 -24.62
C ARG A 691 -30.40 13.84 -25.38
N THR A 692 -29.93 13.37 -26.54
CA THR A 692 -30.65 12.40 -27.35
C THR A 692 -29.88 11.09 -27.49
N ILE A 693 -30.64 10.03 -27.81
CA ILE A 693 -30.11 8.77 -28.28
C ILE A 693 -30.56 8.59 -29.72
N LYS A 694 -29.68 8.13 -30.61
CA LYS A 694 -30.04 7.84 -32.00
C LYS A 694 -29.80 6.38 -32.31
N LEU A 695 -30.75 5.79 -33.03
CA LEU A 695 -30.67 4.42 -33.53
C LEU A 695 -30.44 4.46 -35.04
N TRP A 696 -29.44 3.72 -35.50
CA TRP A 696 -29.00 3.66 -36.88
C TRP A 696 -29.03 2.22 -37.36
N ARG A 697 -29.26 2.02 -38.65
CA ARG A 697 -28.97 0.72 -39.29
C ARG A 697 -27.50 0.66 -39.69
N LYS A 698 -26.94 -0.55 -39.81
CA LYS A 698 -25.54 -0.78 -40.22
C LYS A 698 -25.16 -0.12 -41.55
N ASN A 699 -26.12 0.08 -42.46
CA ASN A 699 -25.94 0.80 -43.73
C ASN A 699 -25.87 2.34 -43.59
N GLY A 700 -25.97 2.87 -42.37
CA GLY A 700 -25.90 4.28 -42.05
C GLY A 700 -27.18 5.09 -42.09
N THR A 701 -28.32 4.46 -42.36
CA THR A 701 -29.60 5.17 -42.29
C THR A 701 -30.02 5.39 -40.85
N LEU A 702 -30.39 6.63 -40.49
CA LEU A 702 -31.00 6.95 -39.20
C LEU A 702 -32.39 6.29 -39.13
N TRP A 703 -32.62 5.46 -38.13
CA TRP A 703 -33.88 4.78 -37.90
C TRP A 703 -34.78 5.54 -36.92
N LYS A 704 -34.28 5.90 -35.73
CA LYS A 704 -35.04 6.62 -34.70
C LYS A 704 -34.18 7.62 -33.94
N THR A 705 -34.80 8.67 -33.40
CA THR A 705 -34.19 9.58 -32.41
C THR A 705 -35.04 9.55 -31.14
N LEU A 706 -34.48 9.03 -30.05
CA LEU A 706 -35.12 8.95 -28.75
C LEU A 706 -34.87 10.25 -27.98
N ARG A 707 -35.95 10.92 -27.60
CA ARG A 707 -35.92 12.21 -26.87
C ARG A 707 -36.65 12.04 -25.54
N GLY A 708 -36.06 12.53 -24.45
CA GLY A 708 -36.70 12.47 -23.14
C GLY A 708 -35.76 12.74 -21.95
N HIS A 709 -34.46 12.57 -22.12
CA HIS A 709 -33.46 12.97 -21.12
C HIS A 709 -33.32 14.49 -21.03
N GLN A 710 -33.07 15.00 -19.82
CA GLN A 710 -32.97 16.45 -19.55
C GLN A 710 -31.52 16.92 -19.42
N ALA A 711 -30.57 16.00 -19.28
CA ALA A 711 -29.14 16.25 -19.25
C ALA A 711 -28.41 15.29 -20.20
N VAL A 712 -27.08 15.23 -20.06
CA VAL A 712 -26.18 14.42 -20.88
C VAL A 712 -26.49 12.94 -20.73
N VAL A 713 -26.67 12.23 -21.86
CA VAL A 713 -26.76 10.77 -21.87
C VAL A 713 -25.36 10.20 -21.89
N ARG A 714 -24.98 9.44 -20.86
CA ARG A 714 -23.60 8.98 -20.65
C ARG A 714 -23.33 7.60 -21.27
N LYS A 715 -24.23 6.65 -21.05
CA LYS A 715 -24.14 5.27 -21.55
C LYS A 715 -25.50 4.77 -22.03
N VAL A 716 -25.47 3.80 -22.95
CA VAL A 716 -26.61 3.02 -23.44
C VAL A 716 -26.26 1.53 -23.46
N ALA A 717 -27.25 0.66 -23.27
CA ALA A 717 -27.07 -0.78 -23.47
C ALA A 717 -28.35 -1.40 -24.02
N PHE A 718 -28.22 -2.40 -24.87
CA PHE A 718 -29.35 -3.21 -25.33
C PHE A 718 -29.61 -4.35 -24.34
N SER A 719 -30.88 -4.71 -24.18
CA SER A 719 -31.24 -5.99 -23.58
C SER A 719 -30.73 -7.14 -24.46
N PRO A 720 -30.47 -8.34 -23.89
CA PRO A 720 -29.98 -9.50 -24.65
C PRO A 720 -30.89 -9.92 -25.81
N ASP A 721 -32.20 -9.66 -25.72
CA ASP A 721 -33.16 -9.92 -26.79
C ASP A 721 -33.23 -8.80 -27.86
N GLY A 722 -32.52 -7.69 -27.66
CA GLY A 722 -32.46 -6.53 -28.54
C GLY A 722 -33.71 -5.64 -28.53
N LYS A 723 -34.75 -5.95 -27.75
CA LYS A 723 -36.05 -5.24 -27.81
C LYS A 723 -36.11 -4.01 -26.92
N THR A 724 -35.28 -3.96 -25.90
CA THR A 724 -35.23 -2.88 -24.92
C THR A 724 -33.86 -2.22 -24.96
N LEU A 725 -33.83 -0.89 -24.86
CA LEU A 725 -32.60 -0.12 -24.68
C LEU A 725 -32.65 0.54 -23.30
N ALA A 726 -31.62 0.37 -22.49
CA ALA A 726 -31.43 1.15 -21.27
C ALA A 726 -30.49 2.33 -21.55
N SER A 727 -30.67 3.40 -20.79
CA SER A 727 -29.85 4.60 -20.90
C SER A 727 -29.76 5.32 -19.57
N VAL A 728 -28.57 5.84 -19.26
CA VAL A 728 -28.31 6.60 -18.02
C VAL A 728 -27.87 8.01 -18.31
N CYS A 729 -28.23 8.91 -17.40
CA CYS A 729 -28.09 10.34 -17.56
C CYS A 729 -27.41 10.97 -16.33
N GLU A 730 -26.72 12.08 -16.56
CA GLU A 730 -26.03 12.85 -15.51
C GLU A 730 -27.00 13.52 -14.52
N ASP A 731 -28.29 13.60 -14.83
CA ASP A 731 -29.36 14.06 -13.93
C ASP A 731 -29.81 13.01 -12.91
N GLY A 732 -29.17 11.84 -12.88
CA GLY A 732 -29.48 10.75 -11.98
C GLY A 732 -30.64 9.85 -12.42
N LYS A 733 -31.12 10.03 -13.66
CA LYS A 733 -32.22 9.24 -14.20
C LYS A 733 -31.72 8.15 -15.14
N MET A 734 -32.36 7.01 -15.03
CA MET A 734 -32.26 5.92 -15.98
C MET A 734 -33.56 5.79 -16.76
N LYS A 735 -33.48 5.46 -18.05
CA LYS A 735 -34.64 5.25 -18.91
C LYS A 735 -34.53 3.94 -19.68
N LEU A 736 -35.62 3.20 -19.72
CA LEU A 736 -35.83 2.01 -20.56
C LEU A 736 -36.71 2.37 -21.75
N TRP A 737 -36.30 1.97 -22.95
CA TRP A 737 -36.96 2.27 -24.21
C TRP A 737 -37.32 0.97 -24.93
N TYR A 738 -38.60 0.76 -25.24
CA TYR A 738 -39.03 -0.35 -26.08
C TYR A 738 -38.90 0.04 -27.54
N ILE A 739 -37.83 -0.40 -28.21
CA ILE A 739 -37.43 0.17 -29.50
C ILE A 739 -38.20 -0.39 -30.69
N GLU A 740 -39.01 -1.44 -30.52
CA GLU A 740 -39.91 -1.97 -31.56
C GLU A 740 -41.12 -1.05 -31.77
N GLU A 741 -41.55 -0.31 -30.74
CA GLU A 741 -42.70 0.59 -30.81
C GLU A 741 -42.48 1.74 -31.78
N LYS A 742 -43.52 2.12 -32.53
CA LYS A 742 -43.43 3.23 -33.50
C LYS A 742 -42.97 4.53 -32.85
N GLU A 743 -43.47 4.82 -31.64
CA GLU A 743 -43.09 5.96 -30.80
C GLU A 743 -42.63 5.44 -29.44
N PRO A 744 -41.31 5.19 -29.24
CA PRO A 744 -40.81 4.61 -28.00
C PRO A 744 -40.92 5.61 -26.84
N ILE A 745 -41.85 5.34 -25.92
CA ILE A 745 -42.04 6.12 -24.68
C ILE A 745 -41.19 5.50 -23.57
N PRO A 746 -40.30 6.27 -22.91
CA PRO A 746 -39.40 5.69 -21.92
C PRO A 746 -40.06 5.50 -20.56
N ILE A 747 -39.84 4.33 -19.94
CA ILE A 747 -40.04 4.17 -18.49
C ILE A 747 -38.86 4.82 -17.78
N THR A 748 -39.13 5.70 -16.82
CA THR A 748 -38.08 6.42 -16.06
C THR A 748 -37.92 5.81 -14.68
N LEU A 749 -36.71 5.35 -14.38
CA LEU A 749 -36.32 4.76 -13.10
C LEU A 749 -35.39 5.72 -12.35
N THR A 750 -35.66 5.98 -11.08
CA THR A 750 -34.92 6.96 -10.27
C THR A 750 -35.03 6.63 -8.78
N LYS A 751 -33.89 6.56 -8.08
CA LYS A 751 -33.84 6.37 -6.61
C LYS A 751 -32.76 7.23 -5.94
N GLY A 752 -32.36 8.33 -6.58
CA GLY A 752 -31.29 9.22 -6.13
C GLY A 752 -31.19 10.52 -6.93
N LYS A 753 -30.20 11.35 -6.61
CA LYS A 753 -29.84 12.59 -7.34
C LYS A 753 -28.41 12.54 -7.90
N GLU A 754 -27.71 11.43 -7.66
CA GLU A 754 -26.34 11.19 -8.08
C GLU A 754 -26.26 10.97 -9.59
N ALA A 755 -25.24 11.53 -10.26
CA ALA A 755 -25.03 11.29 -11.69
C ALA A 755 -24.72 9.81 -11.95
N LEU A 756 -25.44 9.20 -12.89
CA LEU A 756 -25.24 7.82 -13.33
C LEU A 756 -24.29 7.81 -14.54
N LEU A 757 -23.26 6.98 -14.48
CA LEU A 757 -22.12 7.05 -15.42
C LEU A 757 -21.96 5.79 -16.26
N SER A 758 -22.34 4.63 -15.74
CA SER A 758 -22.20 3.35 -16.41
C SER A 758 -23.43 2.48 -16.21
N LEU A 759 -23.70 1.59 -17.17
CA LEU A 759 -24.81 0.66 -17.10
C LEU A 759 -24.50 -0.61 -17.89
N ASP A 760 -25.04 -1.75 -17.47
CA ASP A 760 -24.99 -3.00 -18.22
C ASP A 760 -26.13 -3.95 -17.85
N PHE A 761 -26.62 -4.71 -18.83
CA PHE A 761 -27.64 -5.74 -18.62
C PHE A 761 -27.00 -7.05 -18.18
N SER A 762 -27.68 -7.74 -17.28
CA SER A 762 -27.40 -9.16 -17.07
C SER A 762 -27.70 -9.98 -18.34
N PRO A 763 -27.01 -11.11 -18.57
CA PRO A 763 -27.18 -11.93 -19.78
C PRO A 763 -28.59 -12.50 -19.99
N ASP A 764 -29.39 -12.63 -18.93
CA ASP A 764 -30.79 -13.07 -19.02
C ASP A 764 -31.78 -11.90 -19.18
N GLY A 765 -31.29 -10.66 -19.12
CA GLY A 765 -32.07 -9.44 -19.29
C GLY A 765 -32.93 -9.03 -18.09
N LYS A 766 -32.87 -9.77 -16.98
CA LYS A 766 -33.73 -9.52 -15.81
C LYS A 766 -33.16 -8.48 -14.85
N LEU A 767 -31.84 -8.36 -14.82
CA LEU A 767 -31.13 -7.42 -13.96
C LEU A 767 -30.42 -6.34 -14.78
N LEU A 768 -30.31 -5.17 -14.18
CA LEU A 768 -29.56 -4.03 -14.71
C LEU A 768 -28.63 -3.47 -13.64
N ALA A 769 -27.34 -3.46 -13.93
CA ALA A 769 -26.32 -2.86 -13.07
C ALA A 769 -26.06 -1.43 -13.50
N VAL A 770 -25.89 -0.53 -12.53
CA VAL A 770 -25.69 0.90 -12.78
C VAL A 770 -24.63 1.47 -11.84
N GLY A 771 -23.57 2.06 -12.38
CA GLY A 771 -22.53 2.74 -11.61
C GLY A 771 -22.76 4.25 -11.51
N ASP A 772 -22.49 4.84 -10.34
CA ASP A 772 -22.68 6.28 -10.09
C ASP A 772 -21.37 7.05 -9.81
N SER A 773 -21.54 8.38 -9.73
CA SER A 773 -20.46 9.34 -9.46
C SER A 773 -19.91 9.35 -8.03
N TYR A 774 -20.46 8.54 -7.11
CA TYR A 774 -20.03 8.45 -5.71
C TYR A 774 -19.45 7.07 -5.35
N GLY A 775 -19.19 6.21 -6.34
CA GLY A 775 -18.60 4.90 -6.11
C GLY A 775 -19.59 3.80 -5.79
N LYS A 776 -20.90 4.05 -5.98
CA LYS A 776 -21.92 3.03 -5.76
C LYS A 776 -22.26 2.31 -7.06
N VAL A 777 -22.54 1.02 -6.93
CA VAL A 777 -23.14 0.20 -7.98
C VAL A 777 -24.54 -0.21 -7.54
N GLN A 778 -25.54 0.06 -8.35
CA GLN A 778 -26.93 -0.24 -8.08
C GLN A 778 -27.38 -1.41 -8.95
N LEU A 779 -28.10 -2.36 -8.38
CA LEU A 779 -28.66 -3.51 -9.09
C LEU A 779 -30.19 -3.41 -9.09
N TRP A 780 -30.77 -3.39 -10.27
CA TRP A 780 -32.20 -3.20 -10.50
C TRP A 780 -32.82 -4.44 -11.13
N GLU A 781 -34.02 -4.81 -10.69
CA GLU A 781 -34.84 -5.85 -11.29
C GLU A 781 -35.76 -5.26 -12.36
N LEU A 782 -35.91 -5.99 -13.46
CA LEU A 782 -36.72 -5.64 -14.62
C LEU A 782 -37.82 -6.68 -14.84
N PRO A 783 -38.97 -6.27 -15.43
CA PRO A 783 -39.25 -4.96 -16.02
C PRO A 783 -39.79 -3.88 -15.04
N GLU A 784 -40.18 -4.24 -13.82
CA GLU A 784 -40.86 -3.34 -12.88
C GLU A 784 -39.95 -2.18 -12.42
N GLY A 785 -38.63 -2.35 -12.50
CA GLY A 785 -37.66 -1.32 -12.18
C GLY A 785 -37.49 -1.13 -10.68
N GLU A 786 -37.51 -2.21 -9.90
CA GLU A 786 -37.25 -2.17 -8.47
C GLU A 786 -35.74 -2.21 -8.20
N LEU A 787 -35.23 -1.28 -7.39
CA LEU A 787 -33.84 -1.36 -6.92
C LEU A 787 -33.73 -2.44 -5.86
N LEU A 788 -33.06 -3.53 -6.21
CA LEU A 788 -32.76 -4.64 -5.31
C LEU A 788 -31.70 -4.24 -4.29
N LYS A 789 -30.56 -3.73 -4.74
CA LYS A 789 -29.38 -3.51 -3.89
C LYS A 789 -28.50 -2.36 -4.36
N THR A 790 -27.73 -1.82 -3.42
CA THR A 790 -26.66 -0.85 -3.67
C THR A 790 -25.37 -1.37 -3.05
N PHE A 791 -24.33 -1.48 -3.85
CA PHE A 791 -23.00 -1.96 -3.49
C PHE A 791 -22.06 -0.78 -3.29
N THR A 792 -21.28 -0.82 -2.22
CA THR A 792 -20.31 0.24 -1.87
C THR A 792 -18.96 -0.40 -1.55
N ALA A 793 -18.06 -0.47 -2.53
CA ALA A 793 -16.66 -0.83 -2.29
C ALA A 793 -15.66 0.22 -2.80
N GLN A 794 -16.06 1.04 -3.76
CA GLN A 794 -15.20 2.03 -4.41
C GLN A 794 -15.51 3.41 -3.84
N THR A 795 -14.50 4.27 -3.75
CA THR A 795 -14.62 5.59 -3.10
C THR A 795 -14.67 6.74 -4.10
N ALA A 796 -14.43 6.45 -5.39
CA ALA A 796 -14.51 7.38 -6.51
C ALA A 796 -15.53 6.91 -7.57
N ARG A 797 -15.70 7.69 -8.64
CA ARG A 797 -16.72 7.47 -9.69
C ARG A 797 -16.61 6.08 -10.32
N VAL A 798 -17.73 5.37 -10.45
CA VAL A 798 -17.80 4.10 -11.20
C VAL A 798 -17.98 4.38 -12.68
N LEU A 799 -16.91 4.23 -13.46
CA LEU A 799 -16.87 4.61 -14.87
C LEU A 799 -17.33 3.50 -15.81
N SER A 800 -17.26 2.24 -15.39
CA SER A 800 -17.76 1.09 -16.16
C SER A 800 -18.28 0.01 -15.22
N VAL A 801 -19.37 -0.64 -15.60
CA VAL A 801 -19.91 -1.85 -14.97
C VAL A 801 -20.15 -2.87 -16.07
N VAL A 802 -19.82 -4.14 -15.83
CA VAL A 802 -20.03 -5.23 -16.80
C VAL A 802 -20.38 -6.54 -16.10
N PHE A 803 -21.38 -7.24 -16.60
CA PHE A 803 -21.66 -8.61 -16.18
C PHE A 803 -20.74 -9.60 -16.89
N ASN A 804 -20.37 -10.66 -16.17
CA ASN A 804 -19.85 -11.86 -16.80
C ASN A 804 -20.96 -12.49 -17.67
N PRO A 805 -20.64 -13.06 -18.85
CA PRO A 805 -21.59 -13.78 -19.70
C PRO A 805 -22.43 -14.87 -19.02
N ASP A 806 -21.95 -15.48 -17.93
CA ASP A 806 -22.74 -16.43 -17.13
C ASP A 806 -23.72 -15.74 -16.14
N GLY A 807 -23.62 -14.42 -16.02
CA GLY A 807 -24.37 -13.56 -15.13
C GLY A 807 -23.93 -13.61 -13.67
N LYS A 808 -23.07 -14.55 -13.26
CA LYS A 808 -22.76 -14.83 -11.85
C LYS A 808 -21.92 -13.74 -11.21
N ILE A 809 -21.09 -13.06 -12.00
CA ILE A 809 -20.16 -12.02 -11.54
C ILE A 809 -20.48 -10.68 -12.19
N LEU A 810 -20.44 -9.61 -11.41
CA LEU A 810 -20.50 -8.23 -11.84
C LEU A 810 -19.17 -7.56 -11.51
N ALA A 811 -18.52 -6.93 -12.49
CA ALA A 811 -17.30 -6.16 -12.29
C ALA A 811 -17.59 -4.66 -12.43
N SER A 812 -16.98 -3.84 -11.57
CA SER A 812 -17.07 -2.38 -11.62
C SER A 812 -15.70 -1.72 -11.60
N ALA A 813 -15.43 -0.80 -12.53
CA ALA A 813 -14.20 -0.02 -12.60
C ALA A 813 -14.40 1.40 -12.10
N SER A 814 -13.43 1.90 -11.35
CA SER A 814 -13.48 3.20 -10.70
C SER A 814 -12.36 4.15 -11.15
N GLU A 815 -12.64 5.45 -11.01
CA GLU A 815 -11.67 6.53 -11.18
C GLU A 815 -10.49 6.44 -10.19
N ASP A 816 -10.67 5.74 -9.06
CA ASP A 816 -9.59 5.44 -8.10
C ASP A 816 -8.60 4.36 -8.56
N GLY A 817 -8.82 3.78 -9.74
CA GLY A 817 -7.94 2.77 -10.34
C GLY A 817 -8.22 1.33 -9.92
N THR A 818 -9.30 1.10 -9.19
CA THR A 818 -9.69 -0.24 -8.73
C THR A 818 -10.75 -0.88 -9.62
N ILE A 819 -10.76 -2.22 -9.61
CA ILE A 819 -11.87 -3.03 -10.10
C ILE A 819 -12.42 -3.82 -8.93
N ALA A 820 -13.71 -3.69 -8.66
CA ALA A 820 -14.43 -4.49 -7.66
C ALA A 820 -15.27 -5.56 -8.35
N PHE A 821 -15.22 -6.79 -7.81
CA PHE A 821 -15.99 -7.93 -8.29
C PHE A 821 -17.05 -8.30 -7.27
N TRP A 822 -18.26 -8.50 -7.75
CA TRP A 822 -19.44 -8.83 -6.95
C TRP A 822 -20.10 -10.08 -7.50
N ASN A 823 -20.77 -10.85 -6.65
CA ASN A 823 -21.72 -11.85 -7.14
C ASN A 823 -23.12 -11.24 -7.34
N GLN A 824 -24.06 -12.02 -7.89
CA GLN A 824 -25.45 -11.60 -8.07
C GLN A 824 -26.15 -11.21 -6.75
N GLU A 825 -25.75 -11.81 -5.63
CA GLU A 825 -26.28 -11.45 -4.32
C GLU A 825 -25.70 -10.13 -3.79
N GLY A 826 -24.77 -9.48 -4.49
CA GLY A 826 -24.19 -8.21 -4.06
C GLY A 826 -23.11 -8.32 -3.00
N VAL A 827 -22.55 -9.51 -2.82
CA VAL A 827 -21.40 -9.74 -1.95
C VAL A 827 -20.14 -9.36 -2.72
N LEU A 828 -19.30 -8.54 -2.09
CA LEU A 828 -17.98 -8.21 -2.61
C LEU A 828 -17.11 -9.45 -2.59
N LEU A 829 -16.71 -9.95 -3.75
CA LEU A 829 -15.81 -11.09 -3.89
C LEU A 829 -14.37 -10.62 -3.65
N THR A 830 -13.94 -9.60 -4.38
CA THR A 830 -12.60 -9.02 -4.24
C THR A 830 -12.51 -7.63 -4.87
N THR A 831 -11.49 -6.88 -4.50
CA THR A 831 -11.12 -5.61 -5.13
C THR A 831 -9.65 -5.69 -5.53
N ILE A 832 -9.34 -5.36 -6.79
CA ILE A 832 -7.98 -5.34 -7.32
C ILE A 832 -7.57 -3.91 -7.70
N LYS A 833 -6.30 -3.56 -7.48
CA LYS A 833 -5.72 -2.30 -7.98
C LYS A 833 -5.23 -2.52 -9.39
N ALA A 834 -6.04 -2.11 -10.37
CA ALA A 834 -5.78 -2.37 -11.78
C ALA A 834 -4.95 -1.26 -12.45
N ASP A 835 -5.08 0.00 -12.02
CA ASP A 835 -4.33 1.15 -12.56
C ASP A 835 -3.90 2.09 -11.41
N GLN A 836 -2.81 2.85 -11.58
CA GLN A 836 -2.42 3.91 -10.64
C GLN A 836 -3.32 5.15 -10.75
N GLY A 837 -3.84 5.41 -11.95
CA GLY A 837 -4.88 6.40 -12.25
C GLY A 837 -6.25 5.74 -12.44
N SER A 838 -7.06 6.26 -13.35
CA SER A 838 -8.46 5.84 -13.55
C SER A 838 -8.56 4.61 -14.45
N VAL A 839 -9.41 3.64 -14.08
CA VAL A 839 -9.84 2.56 -15.00
C VAL A 839 -11.15 3.00 -15.65
N ARG A 840 -11.16 3.13 -16.98
CA ARG A 840 -12.30 3.68 -17.74
C ARG A 840 -13.06 2.63 -18.53
N GLY A 841 -12.34 1.68 -19.14
CA GLY A 841 -12.93 0.61 -19.94
C GLY A 841 -12.86 -0.74 -19.23
N LEU A 842 -13.97 -1.49 -19.25
CA LEU A 842 -14.04 -2.89 -18.86
C LEU A 842 -14.81 -3.68 -19.92
N ALA A 843 -14.35 -4.90 -20.21
CA ALA A 843 -15.12 -5.84 -21.02
C ALA A 843 -14.76 -7.29 -20.63
N PHE A 844 -15.76 -8.16 -20.51
CA PHE A 844 -15.53 -9.60 -20.41
C PHE A 844 -15.43 -10.21 -21.81
N SER A 845 -14.54 -11.19 -21.97
CA SER A 845 -14.59 -12.10 -23.11
C SER A 845 -15.91 -12.88 -23.07
N SER A 846 -16.51 -13.17 -24.22
CA SER A 846 -17.82 -13.84 -24.31
C SER A 846 -17.88 -15.24 -23.69
N ASN A 847 -16.73 -15.91 -23.52
CA ASN A 847 -16.64 -17.17 -22.77
C ASN A 847 -16.55 -16.99 -21.23
N GLY A 848 -16.54 -15.76 -20.72
CA GLY A 848 -16.49 -15.40 -19.30
C GLY A 848 -15.14 -15.60 -18.59
N LYS A 849 -14.10 -16.10 -19.27
CA LYS A 849 -12.83 -16.49 -18.63
C LYS A 849 -11.84 -15.34 -18.43
N VAL A 850 -11.94 -14.28 -19.24
CA VAL A 850 -11.01 -13.16 -19.22
C VAL A 850 -11.77 -11.83 -19.11
N LEU A 851 -11.34 -10.97 -18.19
CA LEU A 851 -11.74 -9.57 -18.16
C LEU A 851 -10.60 -8.71 -18.73
N ALA A 852 -10.91 -7.80 -19.65
CA ALA A 852 -9.99 -6.75 -20.05
C ALA A 852 -10.30 -5.45 -19.31
N SER A 853 -9.26 -4.73 -18.90
CA SER A 853 -9.37 -3.39 -18.33
C SER A 853 -8.40 -2.42 -18.98
N GLY A 854 -8.80 -1.17 -19.13
CA GLY A 854 -7.92 -0.10 -19.62
C GLY A 854 -8.17 1.22 -18.93
N GLY A 855 -7.10 1.99 -18.77
CA GLY A 855 -7.13 3.21 -17.97
C GLY A 855 -6.11 4.26 -18.35
N SER A 856 -5.81 5.13 -17.39
CA SER A 856 -4.89 6.26 -17.52
C SER A 856 -3.45 5.84 -17.81
N ASP A 857 -3.02 4.65 -17.41
CA ASP A 857 -1.66 4.14 -17.66
C ASP A 857 -1.40 3.75 -19.13
N SER A 858 -2.40 3.91 -20.00
CA SER A 858 -2.36 3.60 -21.44
C SER A 858 -2.11 2.11 -21.75
N ARG A 859 -2.20 1.24 -20.74
CA ARG A 859 -2.13 -0.21 -20.88
C ARG A 859 -3.52 -0.82 -20.89
N VAL A 860 -3.59 -1.98 -21.54
CA VAL A 860 -4.68 -2.93 -21.36
C VAL A 860 -4.14 -4.09 -20.54
N LYS A 861 -4.88 -4.47 -19.50
CA LYS A 861 -4.58 -5.61 -18.62
C LYS A 861 -5.67 -6.67 -18.79
N LEU A 862 -5.26 -7.93 -18.84
CA LEU A 862 -6.14 -9.09 -18.97
C LEU A 862 -6.12 -9.93 -17.69
N TRP A 863 -7.27 -10.08 -17.07
CA TRP A 863 -7.48 -10.74 -15.79
C TRP A 863 -8.18 -12.07 -15.96
N ARG A 864 -7.66 -13.13 -15.33
CA ARG A 864 -8.29 -14.45 -15.23
C ARG A 864 -8.77 -14.64 -13.79
N LEU A 865 -10.05 -14.93 -13.62
CA LEU A 865 -10.66 -15.15 -12.31
C LEU A 865 -10.52 -16.62 -11.86
N GLU A 866 -10.43 -17.54 -12.81
CA GLU A 866 -10.25 -18.97 -12.56
C GLU A 866 -8.76 -19.33 -12.42
N ASN A 867 -8.45 -20.22 -11.48
CA ASN A 867 -7.15 -20.83 -11.34
C ASN A 867 -7.32 -22.36 -11.34
N PRO A 868 -6.63 -23.12 -12.21
CA PRO A 868 -6.82 -24.57 -12.30
C PRO A 868 -6.35 -25.34 -11.04
N LEU A 869 -5.59 -24.69 -10.16
CA LEU A 869 -5.02 -25.28 -8.94
C LEU A 869 -5.93 -25.11 -7.72
N LEU A 870 -6.84 -24.14 -7.76
CA LEU A 870 -7.70 -23.81 -6.62
C LEU A 870 -8.98 -23.09 -7.03
N THR A 871 -10.05 -23.28 -6.25
CA THR A 871 -11.31 -22.55 -6.36
C THR A 871 -11.48 -21.63 -5.15
N ARG A 872 -11.80 -20.35 -5.37
CA ARG A 872 -12.08 -19.39 -4.30
C ARG A 872 -13.58 -19.23 -4.15
N LEU A 873 -14.08 -19.53 -2.96
CA LEU A 873 -15.48 -19.32 -2.60
C LEU A 873 -15.60 -18.01 -1.85
N PHE A 874 -16.49 -17.15 -2.36
CA PHE A 874 -16.75 -15.84 -1.82
C PHE A 874 -18.24 -15.73 -1.50
N GLY A 875 -18.57 -15.20 -0.33
CA GLY A 875 -19.97 -15.12 0.09
C GLY A 875 -20.15 -14.72 1.55
N HIS A 876 -19.17 -15.00 2.40
CA HIS A 876 -19.19 -14.58 3.79
C HIS A 876 -18.93 -13.08 3.94
N THR A 877 -19.66 -12.47 4.87
CA THR A 877 -19.55 -11.05 5.22
C THR A 877 -18.64 -10.80 6.44
N ALA A 878 -18.32 -11.86 7.20
CA ALA A 878 -17.39 -11.87 8.32
C ALA A 878 -16.36 -13.00 8.17
N GLY A 879 -15.33 -13.01 9.04
CA GLY A 879 -14.28 -14.03 9.01
C GLY A 879 -14.85 -15.45 9.15
N VAL A 880 -14.30 -16.40 8.39
CA VAL A 880 -14.78 -17.79 8.38
C VAL A 880 -13.98 -18.59 9.40
N HIS A 881 -14.68 -19.25 10.32
CA HIS A 881 -14.09 -19.94 11.47
C HIS A 881 -14.05 -21.47 11.30
N GLY A 882 -15.02 -22.05 10.59
CA GLY A 882 -15.11 -23.49 10.36
C GLY A 882 -15.44 -23.82 8.91
N VAL A 883 -15.00 -25.00 8.47
CA VAL A 883 -15.30 -25.56 7.14
C VAL A 883 -15.35 -27.07 7.22
N ALA A 884 -16.29 -27.70 6.51
CA ALA A 884 -16.44 -29.16 6.46
C ALA A 884 -17.07 -29.61 5.13
N PHE A 885 -16.81 -30.86 4.73
CA PHE A 885 -17.41 -31.50 3.55
C PHE A 885 -18.55 -32.42 3.95
N SER A 886 -19.58 -32.53 3.11
CA SER A 886 -20.58 -33.59 3.22
C SER A 886 -19.99 -34.96 2.89
N ALA A 887 -20.67 -36.01 3.35
CA ALA A 887 -20.23 -37.40 3.18
C ALA A 887 -19.93 -37.78 1.72
N ASP A 888 -20.69 -37.23 0.78
CA ASP A 888 -20.63 -37.46 -0.66
C ASP A 888 -19.77 -36.44 -1.45
N ASN A 889 -19.10 -35.52 -0.75
CA ASN A 889 -18.33 -34.40 -1.30
C ASN A 889 -19.14 -33.47 -2.24
N GLN A 890 -20.47 -33.55 -2.25
CA GLN A 890 -21.30 -32.67 -3.07
C GLN A 890 -21.50 -31.31 -2.44
N LEU A 891 -21.44 -31.23 -1.12
CA LEU A 891 -21.61 -30.00 -0.36
C LEU A 891 -20.38 -29.67 0.46
N ILE A 892 -20.15 -28.37 0.59
CA ILE A 892 -19.20 -27.79 1.53
C ILE A 892 -20.01 -26.90 2.46
N GLY A 893 -19.79 -27.00 3.76
CA GLY A 893 -20.34 -26.10 4.74
C GLY A 893 -19.24 -25.20 5.28
N SER A 894 -19.49 -23.91 5.37
CA SER A 894 -18.58 -22.97 6.04
C SER A 894 -19.35 -22.03 6.94
N VAL A 895 -18.73 -21.65 8.05
CA VAL A 895 -19.40 -20.86 9.09
C VAL A 895 -18.55 -19.66 9.52
N SER A 896 -19.19 -18.50 9.62
CA SER A 896 -18.67 -17.27 10.23
C SER A 896 -19.49 -16.91 11.47
N SER A 897 -19.11 -15.84 12.15
CA SER A 897 -19.83 -15.34 13.33
C SER A 897 -21.31 -15.01 13.06
N ASN A 898 -21.63 -14.60 11.84
CA ASN A 898 -22.93 -14.05 11.46
C ASN A 898 -23.70 -14.85 10.39
N GLU A 899 -23.09 -15.86 9.75
CA GLU A 899 -23.78 -16.70 8.77
C GLU A 899 -23.09 -18.06 8.60
N THR A 900 -23.88 -19.07 8.24
CA THR A 900 -23.39 -20.34 7.68
C THR A 900 -23.79 -20.41 6.22
N ILE A 901 -22.88 -20.87 5.37
CA ILE A 901 -23.12 -21.04 3.93
C ILE A 901 -22.90 -22.51 3.58
N LEU A 902 -23.89 -23.09 2.88
CA LEU A 902 -23.76 -24.36 2.19
C LEU A 902 -23.49 -24.08 0.72
N TRP A 903 -22.36 -24.60 0.25
CA TRP A 903 -21.91 -24.52 -1.14
C TRP A 903 -22.14 -25.86 -1.82
N GLU A 904 -22.44 -25.82 -3.11
CA GLU A 904 -22.31 -26.99 -3.98
C GLU A 904 -20.84 -27.18 -4.38
N SER A 905 -20.50 -28.36 -4.90
CA SER A 905 -19.13 -28.72 -5.30
C SER A 905 -18.54 -27.83 -6.41
N ASP A 906 -19.39 -27.16 -7.19
CA ASP A 906 -18.99 -26.16 -8.20
C ASP A 906 -18.69 -24.76 -7.59
N GLY A 907 -18.88 -24.61 -6.29
CA GLY A 907 -18.67 -23.37 -5.54
C GLY A 907 -19.87 -22.41 -5.53
N SER A 908 -21.00 -22.79 -6.12
CA SER A 908 -22.25 -22.00 -6.02
C SER A 908 -22.88 -22.11 -4.63
N ILE A 909 -23.60 -21.08 -4.20
CA ILE A 909 -24.27 -21.06 -2.89
C ILE A 909 -25.60 -21.79 -3.00
N LYS A 910 -25.73 -22.93 -2.33
CA LYS A 910 -26.99 -23.66 -2.18
C LYS A 910 -27.92 -22.97 -1.18
N LYS A 911 -27.37 -22.58 -0.02
CA LYS A 911 -28.15 -22.04 1.09
C LYS A 911 -27.31 -21.16 1.98
N LYS A 912 -27.92 -20.07 2.47
CA LYS A 912 -27.40 -19.27 3.59
C LYS A 912 -28.30 -19.42 4.80
N ILE A 913 -27.69 -19.64 5.97
CA ILE A 913 -28.36 -19.75 7.26
C ILE A 913 -27.84 -18.60 8.12
N PRO A 914 -28.69 -17.68 8.61
CA PRO A 914 -28.27 -16.60 9.50
C PRO A 914 -27.63 -17.15 10.77
N GLY A 915 -26.46 -16.62 11.15
CA GLY A 915 -25.77 -16.96 12.39
C GLY A 915 -26.32 -16.18 13.58
N LYS A 916 -25.86 -16.54 14.79
CA LYS A 916 -26.27 -15.90 16.06
C LYS A 916 -25.29 -14.85 16.59
N ASN A 917 -24.42 -14.31 15.74
CA ASN A 917 -23.38 -13.33 16.10
C ASN A 917 -22.45 -13.81 17.23
N SER A 918 -22.06 -15.09 17.19
CA SER A 918 -21.09 -15.63 18.14
C SER A 918 -19.67 -15.34 17.67
N ALA A 919 -18.74 -15.06 18.60
CA ALA A 919 -17.35 -14.81 18.27
C ALA A 919 -16.65 -16.02 17.64
N PHE A 920 -17.18 -17.22 17.88
CA PHE A 920 -16.63 -18.47 17.38
C PHE A 920 -17.74 -19.41 16.94
N ALA A 921 -17.48 -20.12 15.85
CA ALA A 921 -18.40 -21.10 15.33
C ALA A 921 -17.64 -22.17 14.56
N ASP A 922 -18.19 -23.38 14.58
CA ASP A 922 -17.69 -24.54 13.87
C ASP A 922 -18.85 -25.32 13.24
N ILE A 923 -18.52 -26.12 12.23
CA ILE A 923 -19.46 -26.91 11.45
C ILE A 923 -18.91 -28.31 11.23
N ALA A 924 -19.76 -29.32 11.39
CA ALA A 924 -19.41 -30.71 11.10
C ALA A 924 -20.54 -31.40 10.35
N PHE A 925 -20.23 -32.22 9.34
CA PHE A 925 -21.21 -33.07 8.67
C PHE A 925 -21.24 -34.47 9.29
N SER A 926 -22.41 -35.10 9.28
CA SER A 926 -22.50 -36.52 9.59
C SER A 926 -21.89 -37.35 8.45
N PRO A 927 -21.07 -38.37 8.76
CA PRO A 927 -20.46 -39.23 7.75
C PRO A 927 -21.45 -40.21 7.10
N LYS A 928 -22.64 -40.42 7.70
CA LYS A 928 -23.62 -41.42 7.23
C LYS A 928 -25.03 -40.87 6.99
N LYS A 929 -25.40 -39.79 7.68
CA LYS A 929 -26.73 -39.18 7.57
C LYS A 929 -26.62 -37.88 6.79
N ASN A 930 -27.70 -37.48 6.12
CA ASN A 930 -27.73 -36.22 5.36
C ASN A 930 -28.02 -35.01 6.27
N ILE A 931 -27.19 -34.85 7.30
CA ILE A 931 -27.31 -33.82 8.34
C ILE A 931 -25.94 -33.20 8.65
N PHE A 932 -25.96 -32.03 9.26
CA PHE A 932 -24.78 -31.34 9.77
C PHE A 932 -25.12 -30.62 11.08
N ALA A 933 -24.08 -30.33 11.86
CA ALA A 933 -24.17 -29.62 13.13
C ALA A 933 -23.47 -28.27 13.00
N ILE A 934 -24.05 -27.22 13.58
CA ILE A 934 -23.43 -25.90 13.73
C ILE A 934 -23.36 -25.55 15.21
N SER A 935 -22.24 -25.00 15.67
CA SER A 935 -22.17 -24.38 17.00
C SER A 935 -22.61 -22.92 16.92
N ALA A 936 -23.56 -22.52 17.77
CA ALA A 936 -24.09 -21.15 17.81
C ALA A 936 -23.99 -20.58 19.23
N GLY A 937 -22.79 -20.10 19.60
CA GLY A 937 -22.51 -19.68 20.97
C GLY A 937 -22.42 -20.88 21.91
N VAL A 938 -23.38 -21.00 22.82
CA VAL A 938 -23.42 -22.06 23.86
C VAL A 938 -24.30 -23.26 23.48
N VAL A 939 -24.86 -23.28 22.26
CA VAL A 939 -25.76 -24.34 21.80
C VAL A 939 -25.25 -24.97 20.51
N VAL A 940 -25.65 -26.22 20.27
CA VAL A 940 -25.45 -26.90 18.99
C VAL A 940 -26.78 -27.02 18.27
N GLU A 941 -26.81 -26.73 16.98
CA GLU A 941 -27.99 -26.91 16.14
C GLU A 941 -27.74 -28.02 15.12
N LEU A 942 -28.66 -28.98 15.06
CA LEU A 942 -28.65 -30.06 14.06
C LEU A 942 -29.56 -29.68 12.90
N TRP A 943 -29.02 -29.74 11.69
CA TRP A 943 -29.68 -29.33 10.47
C TRP A 943 -29.65 -30.45 9.44
N GLN A 944 -30.71 -30.54 8.64
CA GLN A 944 -30.72 -31.32 7.42
C GLN A 944 -30.09 -30.48 6.28
N THR A 945 -29.42 -31.13 5.32
CA THR A 945 -28.71 -30.42 4.22
C THR A 945 -29.60 -29.60 3.27
N ASP A 946 -30.92 -29.76 3.35
CA ASP A 946 -31.91 -28.91 2.66
C ASP A 946 -32.16 -27.58 3.40
N GLY A 947 -31.58 -27.40 4.58
CA GLY A 947 -31.69 -26.21 5.41
C GLY A 947 -32.82 -26.28 6.46
N LYS A 948 -33.39 -27.45 6.73
CA LYS A 948 -34.36 -27.64 7.81
C LYS A 948 -33.64 -27.87 9.16
N LEU A 949 -33.95 -27.05 10.16
CA LEU A 949 -33.52 -27.29 11.55
C LEU A 949 -34.24 -28.52 12.11
N LEU A 950 -33.47 -29.48 12.62
CA LEU A 950 -33.97 -30.72 13.21
C LEU A 950 -34.06 -30.62 14.73
N GLU A 951 -32.98 -30.20 15.39
CA GLU A 951 -32.87 -30.21 16.85
C GLU A 951 -31.92 -29.12 17.37
N THR A 952 -32.07 -28.70 18.63
CA THR A 952 -31.13 -27.76 19.28
C THR A 952 -30.69 -28.29 20.65
N LEU A 953 -29.41 -28.62 20.77
CA LEU A 953 -28.76 -29.17 21.95
C LEU A 953 -28.30 -28.02 22.86
N LYS A 954 -28.83 -27.92 24.09
CA LYS A 954 -28.65 -26.75 24.96
C LYS A 954 -28.20 -27.11 26.37
N GLU A 955 -26.91 -27.39 26.58
CA GLU A 955 -26.37 -27.52 27.95
C GLU A 955 -24.95 -26.98 28.20
N HIS A 956 -24.27 -26.38 27.22
CA HIS A 956 -22.97 -25.78 27.51
C HIS A 956 -23.12 -24.46 28.27
N GLU A 957 -22.22 -24.20 29.21
CA GLU A 957 -22.22 -22.98 30.04
C GLU A 957 -21.39 -21.84 29.43
N ALA A 958 -20.61 -22.16 28.39
CA ALA A 958 -19.76 -21.22 27.66
C ALA A 958 -19.70 -21.59 26.17
N GLU A 959 -18.97 -20.78 25.40
CA GLU A 959 -18.91 -20.93 23.95
C GLU A 959 -18.29 -22.27 23.52
N ILE A 960 -18.94 -22.89 22.54
CA ILE A 960 -18.50 -24.12 21.90
C ILE A 960 -17.43 -23.77 20.87
N ARG A 961 -16.33 -24.52 20.87
CA ARG A 961 -15.15 -24.28 20.06
C ARG A 961 -15.04 -25.18 18.84
N ASN A 962 -15.49 -26.42 18.96
CA ASN A 962 -15.32 -27.42 17.93
C ASN A 962 -16.37 -28.54 18.06
N LEU A 963 -16.73 -29.13 16.93
CA LEU A 963 -17.71 -30.21 16.80
C LEU A 963 -17.10 -31.39 16.03
N ALA A 964 -17.46 -32.61 16.43
CA ALA A 964 -17.08 -33.82 15.70
C ALA A 964 -18.21 -34.86 15.74
N PHE A 965 -18.58 -35.40 14.57
CA PHE A 965 -19.45 -36.57 14.51
C PHE A 965 -18.64 -37.85 14.73
N SER A 966 -19.25 -38.81 15.42
CA SER A 966 -18.75 -40.19 15.47
C SER A 966 -18.71 -40.80 14.05
N PRO A 967 -17.75 -41.71 13.75
CA PRO A 967 -17.63 -42.33 12.42
C PRO A 967 -18.86 -43.15 12.00
N ASP A 968 -19.62 -43.69 12.96
CA ASP A 968 -20.87 -44.39 12.68
C ASP A 968 -22.06 -43.43 12.44
N GLY A 969 -21.87 -42.13 12.67
CA GLY A 969 -22.84 -41.08 12.47
C GLY A 969 -24.01 -41.09 13.46
N LYS A 970 -23.87 -41.73 14.63
CA LYS A 970 -24.93 -41.80 15.65
C LYS A 970 -24.78 -40.82 16.81
N LEU A 971 -23.56 -40.39 17.08
CA LEU A 971 -23.22 -39.48 18.16
C LEU A 971 -22.53 -38.23 17.65
N LEU A 972 -22.68 -37.14 18.38
CA LEU A 972 -21.97 -35.87 18.18
C LEU A 972 -21.22 -35.50 19.45
N ALA A 973 -19.96 -35.11 19.32
CA ALA A 973 -19.18 -34.52 20.42
C ALA A 973 -19.03 -33.01 20.23
N SER A 974 -19.11 -32.26 21.33
CA SER A 974 -18.90 -30.81 21.38
C SER A 974 -17.88 -30.42 22.45
N ALA A 975 -16.88 -29.63 22.08
CA ALA A 975 -15.87 -29.08 22.98
C ALA A 975 -16.16 -27.62 23.34
N SER A 976 -16.04 -27.25 24.61
CA SER A 976 -16.42 -25.92 25.09
C SER A 976 -15.39 -25.26 26.01
N ILE A 977 -15.42 -23.93 26.04
CA ILE A 977 -14.65 -23.09 26.97
C ILE A 977 -15.03 -23.38 28.44
N ASP A 978 -16.19 -23.97 28.70
CA ASP A 978 -16.64 -24.42 30.03
C ASP A 978 -15.83 -25.59 30.60
N ARG A 979 -14.76 -26.00 29.90
CA ARG A 979 -13.81 -27.05 30.29
C ARG A 979 -14.36 -28.46 30.13
N THR A 980 -15.47 -28.62 29.42
CA THR A 980 -16.09 -29.92 29.19
C THR A 980 -16.08 -30.31 27.72
N VAL A 981 -16.13 -31.62 27.48
CA VAL A 981 -16.62 -32.20 26.23
C VAL A 981 -17.95 -32.87 26.55
N LYS A 982 -18.97 -32.66 25.71
CA LYS A 982 -20.26 -33.33 25.82
C LYS A 982 -20.48 -34.23 24.61
N LEU A 983 -21.07 -35.40 24.85
CA LEU A 983 -21.44 -36.38 23.85
C LEU A 983 -22.97 -36.47 23.78
N TRP A 984 -23.51 -36.40 22.58
CA TRP A 984 -24.94 -36.25 22.32
C TRP A 984 -25.47 -37.34 21.40
N SER A 985 -26.70 -37.80 21.67
CA SER A 985 -27.52 -38.49 20.68
C SER A 985 -28.03 -37.48 19.64
N LEU A 986 -28.40 -37.97 18.46
CA LEU A 986 -28.96 -37.10 17.42
C LEU A 986 -30.44 -36.77 17.67
N GLU A 987 -31.03 -37.42 18.66
CA GLU A 987 -32.38 -37.20 19.17
C GLU A 987 -32.43 -36.08 20.23
N GLY A 988 -31.27 -35.60 20.70
CA GLY A 988 -31.18 -34.46 21.62
C GLY A 988 -30.65 -34.78 23.02
N ASP A 989 -30.45 -36.06 23.34
CA ASP A 989 -30.07 -36.51 24.67
C ASP A 989 -28.57 -36.33 24.91
N GLU A 990 -28.20 -35.80 26.06
CA GLU A 990 -26.82 -35.89 26.54
C GLU A 990 -26.51 -37.32 26.99
N VAL A 991 -25.56 -37.95 26.31
CA VAL A 991 -25.12 -39.32 26.60
C VAL A 991 -24.06 -39.32 27.70
N THR A 992 -23.08 -38.42 27.62
CA THR A 992 -21.93 -38.39 28.54
C THR A 992 -21.30 -36.98 28.57
N THR A 993 -20.85 -36.53 29.75
CA THR A 993 -20.01 -35.33 29.87
C THR A 993 -18.64 -35.68 30.46
N PHE A 994 -17.56 -35.28 29.77
CA PHE A 994 -16.18 -35.44 30.19
C PHE A 994 -15.69 -34.20 30.96
N LYS A 995 -15.41 -34.36 32.27
CA LYS A 995 -15.02 -33.26 33.18
C LYS A 995 -13.70 -33.56 33.91
N ASP A 996 -12.57 -33.27 33.25
CA ASP A 996 -11.23 -33.31 33.90
C ASP A 996 -10.33 -32.14 33.47
N HIS A 997 -10.68 -31.37 32.43
CA HIS A 997 -9.86 -30.25 31.93
C HIS A 997 -9.80 -29.08 32.90
N GLN A 998 -8.59 -28.53 33.04
CA GLN A 998 -8.32 -27.44 33.98
C GLN A 998 -8.47 -26.06 33.32
N ALA A 999 -8.63 -26.04 32.00
CA ALA A 999 -8.94 -24.86 31.19
C ALA A 999 -9.90 -25.23 30.04
N GLY A 1000 -10.35 -24.22 29.28
CA GLY A 1000 -11.29 -24.42 28.18
C GLY A 1000 -10.79 -25.42 27.13
N VAL A 1001 -11.72 -26.20 26.58
CA VAL A 1001 -11.45 -27.19 25.54
C VAL A 1001 -11.62 -26.54 24.17
N TRP A 1002 -10.62 -26.70 23.30
CA TRP A 1002 -10.55 -26.03 22.00
C TRP A 1002 -10.87 -26.93 20.82
N GLY A 1003 -10.65 -28.24 20.95
CA GLY A 1003 -10.82 -29.21 19.87
C GLY A 1003 -11.28 -30.57 20.39
N VAL A 1004 -12.00 -31.30 19.55
CA VAL A 1004 -12.47 -32.66 19.80
C VAL A 1004 -12.42 -33.51 18.52
N ALA A 1005 -12.01 -34.76 18.61
CA ALA A 1005 -11.99 -35.69 17.48
C ALA A 1005 -12.25 -37.13 17.92
N PHE A 1006 -12.90 -37.92 17.07
CA PHE A 1006 -13.01 -39.37 17.24
C PHE A 1006 -11.88 -40.08 16.50
N ASN A 1007 -11.44 -41.24 16.99
CA ASN A 1007 -10.69 -42.18 16.14
C ASN A 1007 -11.61 -42.83 15.09
N GLY A 1008 -11.03 -43.56 14.13
CA GLY A 1008 -11.76 -44.07 12.96
C GLY A 1008 -12.84 -45.11 13.25
N ASP A 1009 -12.73 -45.88 14.34
CA ASP A 1009 -13.77 -46.81 14.79
C ASP A 1009 -14.74 -46.18 15.81
N GLY A 1010 -14.42 -44.99 16.30
CA GLY A 1010 -15.19 -44.23 17.27
C GLY A 1010 -15.00 -44.67 18.72
N SER A 1011 -14.17 -45.68 19.02
CA SER A 1011 -13.99 -46.19 20.38
C SER A 1011 -13.41 -45.17 21.35
N LEU A 1012 -12.61 -44.22 20.86
CA LEU A 1012 -11.94 -43.20 21.65
C LEU A 1012 -12.25 -41.79 21.14
N ILE A 1013 -12.31 -40.85 22.09
CA ILE A 1013 -12.46 -39.43 21.85
C ILE A 1013 -11.18 -38.73 22.31
N ALA A 1014 -10.63 -37.84 21.50
CA ALA A 1014 -9.54 -36.96 21.86
C ALA A 1014 -10.04 -35.54 22.09
N SER A 1015 -9.57 -34.87 23.14
CA SER A 1015 -9.88 -33.47 23.42
C SER A 1015 -8.62 -32.66 23.69
N SER A 1016 -8.49 -31.49 23.06
CA SER A 1016 -7.38 -30.55 23.26
C SER A 1016 -7.80 -29.36 24.11
N SER A 1017 -6.95 -28.95 25.07
CA SER A 1017 -7.29 -27.89 26.03
C SER A 1017 -6.21 -26.82 26.20
N GLY A 1018 -6.64 -25.66 26.69
CA GLY A 1018 -5.78 -24.59 27.16
C GLY A 1018 -4.90 -24.96 28.36
N ASP A 1019 -5.12 -26.11 28.99
CA ASP A 1019 -4.28 -26.64 30.07
C ASP A 1019 -2.98 -27.30 29.59
N GLY A 1020 -2.77 -27.35 28.26
CA GLY A 1020 -1.55 -27.90 27.65
C GLY A 1020 -1.53 -29.40 27.47
N THR A 1021 -2.71 -30.02 27.49
CA THR A 1021 -2.88 -31.46 27.29
C THR A 1021 -3.83 -31.79 26.15
N VAL A 1022 -3.59 -32.96 25.55
CA VAL A 1022 -4.62 -33.72 24.83
C VAL A 1022 -5.04 -34.87 25.74
N ARG A 1023 -6.33 -35.11 25.90
CA ARG A 1023 -6.84 -36.26 26.66
C ARG A 1023 -7.60 -37.21 25.75
N LEU A 1024 -7.37 -38.50 25.97
CA LEU A 1024 -8.06 -39.59 25.30
C LEU A 1024 -9.08 -40.20 26.27
N TRP A 1025 -10.30 -40.39 25.80
CA TRP A 1025 -11.45 -40.83 26.58
C TRP A 1025 -12.11 -42.03 25.93
N GLU A 1026 -12.61 -42.95 26.74
CA GLU A 1026 -13.61 -43.93 26.30
C GLU A 1026 -15.00 -43.28 26.25
N GLN A 1027 -15.91 -43.82 25.45
CA GLN A 1027 -17.23 -43.20 25.24
C GLN A 1027 -18.09 -43.09 26.51
N ASP A 1028 -17.83 -43.92 27.51
CA ASP A 1028 -18.57 -44.00 28.78
C ASP A 1028 -18.16 -42.94 29.81
N GLY A 1029 -17.12 -42.16 29.52
CA GLY A 1029 -16.63 -41.09 30.41
C GLY A 1029 -15.22 -41.33 30.94
N ASP A 1030 -14.70 -42.55 30.83
CA ASP A 1030 -13.44 -42.92 31.46
C ASP A 1030 -12.23 -42.32 30.75
N LEU A 1031 -11.31 -41.77 31.54
CA LEU A 1031 -10.07 -41.19 31.04
C LEU A 1031 -9.07 -42.30 30.71
N PHE A 1032 -8.84 -42.54 29.42
CA PHE A 1032 -7.88 -43.52 28.94
C PHE A 1032 -6.44 -43.04 29.13
N LYS A 1033 -6.11 -41.81 28.68
CA LYS A 1033 -4.74 -41.28 28.78
C LYS A 1033 -4.65 -39.75 28.68
N ILE A 1034 -3.67 -39.18 29.38
CA ILE A 1034 -3.27 -37.77 29.22
C ILE A 1034 -1.98 -37.68 28.41
N LEU A 1035 -2.01 -36.90 27.33
CA LEU A 1035 -0.88 -36.65 26.43
C LEU A 1035 -0.40 -35.21 26.64
N SER A 1036 0.82 -35.05 27.15
CA SER A 1036 1.40 -33.72 27.36
C SER A 1036 2.10 -33.21 26.10
N THR A 1037 1.82 -31.96 25.73
CA THR A 1037 2.51 -31.30 24.63
C THR A 1037 3.77 -30.54 25.05
N GLY A 1038 4.10 -30.50 26.34
CA GLY A 1038 5.26 -29.77 26.87
C GLY A 1038 4.97 -28.32 27.28
N GLY A 1039 3.70 -27.96 27.51
CA GLY A 1039 3.27 -26.63 27.98
C GLY A 1039 2.56 -25.79 26.90
N GLY A 1040 1.87 -24.72 27.31
CA GLY A 1040 1.10 -23.81 26.43
C GLY A 1040 -0.26 -24.35 25.99
N ILE A 1041 -1.08 -23.54 25.30
CA ILE A 1041 -2.42 -23.95 24.83
C ILE A 1041 -2.32 -24.98 23.70
N VAL A 1042 -3.17 -26.02 23.73
CA VAL A 1042 -3.39 -26.95 22.61
C VAL A 1042 -4.65 -26.52 21.86
N TYR A 1043 -4.48 -25.93 20.68
CA TYR A 1043 -5.59 -25.31 19.95
C TYR A 1043 -6.44 -26.30 19.15
N SER A 1044 -5.85 -27.38 18.68
CA SER A 1044 -6.52 -28.30 17.76
C SER A 1044 -5.94 -29.71 17.90
N VAL A 1045 -6.81 -30.69 17.67
CA VAL A 1045 -6.52 -32.12 17.66
C VAL A 1045 -7.24 -32.75 16.48
N ALA A 1046 -6.58 -33.70 15.82
CA ALA A 1046 -7.15 -34.49 14.74
C ALA A 1046 -6.74 -35.95 14.88
N ALA A 1047 -7.55 -36.85 14.34
CA ALA A 1047 -7.30 -38.28 14.35
C ALA A 1047 -7.17 -38.80 12.92
N SER A 1048 -6.28 -39.78 12.72
CA SER A 1048 -6.33 -40.67 11.56
C SER A 1048 -7.38 -41.75 11.79
N ASN A 1049 -7.90 -42.34 10.71
CA ASN A 1049 -8.90 -43.42 10.71
C ASN A 1049 -8.36 -44.77 11.27
N ASN A 1050 -7.73 -44.78 12.46
CA ASN A 1050 -7.19 -45.93 13.23
C ASN A 1050 -5.66 -46.11 13.18
N ASP A 1051 -4.87 -45.03 13.37
CA ASP A 1051 -3.41 -45.20 13.43
C ASP A 1051 -2.71 -44.24 14.41
N PHE A 1052 -3.11 -42.97 14.40
CA PHE A 1052 -2.44 -41.94 15.17
C PHE A 1052 -3.33 -40.73 15.43
N TRP A 1053 -2.98 -40.03 16.51
CA TRP A 1053 -3.51 -38.74 16.91
C TRP A 1053 -2.50 -37.65 16.57
N VAL A 1054 -2.99 -36.50 16.15
CA VAL A 1054 -2.18 -35.30 15.93
C VAL A 1054 -2.69 -34.20 16.82
N GLY A 1055 -1.78 -33.53 17.53
CA GLY A 1055 -2.11 -32.40 18.38
C GLY A 1055 -1.07 -31.31 18.23
N ILE A 1056 -1.55 -30.07 18.22
CA ILE A 1056 -0.71 -28.89 18.11
C ILE A 1056 -0.51 -28.31 19.51
N GLY A 1057 0.72 -28.30 20.02
CA GLY A 1057 1.02 -27.74 21.33
C GLY A 1057 2.21 -26.78 21.34
N ASN A 1058 2.50 -26.22 22.52
CA ASN A 1058 3.57 -25.23 22.76
C ASN A 1058 3.33 -23.87 22.07
N GLY A 1059 2.12 -23.33 22.19
CA GLY A 1059 1.76 -22.03 21.59
C GLY A 1059 1.81 -22.05 20.06
N GLY A 1060 1.55 -23.21 19.45
CA GLY A 1060 1.54 -23.40 18.00
C GLY A 1060 2.91 -23.68 17.37
N LYS A 1061 3.97 -23.95 18.15
CA LYS A 1061 5.33 -24.15 17.60
C LYS A 1061 5.64 -25.58 17.19
N SER A 1062 4.99 -26.58 17.78
CA SER A 1062 5.28 -27.99 17.52
C SER A 1062 4.01 -28.78 17.24
N ILE A 1063 4.06 -29.65 16.24
CA ILE A 1063 3.03 -30.64 15.95
C ILE A 1063 3.51 -31.97 16.52
N LYS A 1064 2.70 -32.61 17.36
CA LYS A 1064 3.03 -33.90 17.96
C LYS A 1064 2.09 -34.97 17.45
N LEU A 1065 2.68 -36.11 17.09
CA LEU A 1065 1.96 -37.28 16.62
C LEU A 1065 2.08 -38.36 17.67
N TRP A 1066 0.96 -38.94 18.09
CA TRP A 1066 0.93 -40.09 19.00
C TRP A 1066 0.27 -41.28 18.33
N ASN A 1067 0.71 -42.49 18.61
CA ASN A 1067 -0.02 -43.68 18.14
C ASN A 1067 -1.32 -43.88 18.92
N GLU A 1068 -2.11 -44.88 18.55
CA GLU A 1068 -3.37 -45.20 19.22
C GLU A 1068 -3.23 -45.49 20.72
N LYS A 1069 -2.07 -45.99 21.16
CA LYS A 1069 -1.74 -46.24 22.58
C LYS A 1069 -1.33 -44.96 23.32
N GLY A 1070 -1.31 -43.82 22.63
CA GLY A 1070 -0.88 -42.52 23.13
C GLY A 1070 0.63 -42.43 23.41
N GLU A 1071 1.45 -43.18 22.67
CA GLU A 1071 2.91 -43.05 22.68
C GLU A 1071 3.34 -42.07 21.60
N LEU A 1072 4.27 -41.17 21.90
CA LEU A 1072 4.74 -40.16 20.96
C LEU A 1072 5.53 -40.83 19.81
N ILE A 1073 5.05 -40.69 18.58
CA ILE A 1073 5.68 -41.16 17.34
C ILE A 1073 6.74 -40.16 16.89
N SER A 1074 6.35 -38.88 16.77
CA SER A 1074 7.20 -37.82 16.22
C SER A 1074 6.78 -36.44 16.73
N THR A 1075 7.76 -35.54 16.78
CA THR A 1075 7.54 -34.11 16.99
C THR A 1075 8.07 -33.38 15.76
N ILE A 1076 7.20 -32.59 15.12
CA ILE A 1076 7.55 -31.72 14.00
C ILE A 1076 7.65 -30.31 14.56
N GLU A 1077 8.87 -29.76 14.61
CA GLU A 1077 9.10 -28.37 14.99
C GLU A 1077 8.83 -27.48 13.78
N THR A 1078 8.03 -26.44 14.00
CA THR A 1078 7.63 -25.51 12.93
C THR A 1078 8.36 -24.19 13.09
N ASN A 1079 8.65 -23.53 11.96
CA ASN A 1079 9.54 -22.37 11.92
C ASN A 1079 8.87 -21.11 12.52
N ASN A 1080 8.92 -20.91 13.84
CA ASN A 1080 8.51 -19.69 14.56
C ASN A 1080 7.14 -19.08 14.17
N GLN A 1081 6.22 -19.87 13.62
CA GLN A 1081 4.86 -19.46 13.26
C GLN A 1081 3.85 -20.04 14.26
N GLN A 1082 2.79 -19.29 14.57
CA GLN A 1082 1.74 -19.82 15.45
C GLN A 1082 0.76 -20.62 14.60
N ILE A 1083 0.66 -21.91 14.91
CA ILE A 1083 -0.28 -22.82 14.28
C ILE A 1083 -1.55 -22.91 15.12
N PHE A 1084 -2.70 -22.84 14.45
CA PHE A 1084 -4.01 -22.89 15.10
C PHE A 1084 -4.84 -24.12 14.75
N GLN A 1085 -4.68 -24.67 13.55
CA GLN A 1085 -5.56 -25.74 13.07
C GLN A 1085 -4.77 -26.87 12.41
N VAL A 1086 -5.20 -28.11 12.65
CA VAL A 1086 -4.69 -29.33 11.99
C VAL A 1086 -5.83 -30.15 11.41
N ALA A 1087 -5.57 -30.77 10.26
CA ALA A 1087 -6.42 -31.80 9.68
C ALA A 1087 -5.55 -32.94 9.15
N VAL A 1088 -6.09 -34.16 9.14
CA VAL A 1088 -5.42 -35.35 8.60
C VAL A 1088 -6.21 -35.84 7.39
N SER A 1089 -5.53 -36.23 6.33
CA SER A 1089 -6.19 -36.81 5.15
C SER A 1089 -6.88 -38.13 5.51
N PRO A 1090 -7.97 -38.51 4.80
CA PRO A 1090 -8.70 -39.75 5.10
C PRO A 1090 -7.85 -41.02 5.07
N ASP A 1091 -6.78 -41.04 4.27
CA ASP A 1091 -5.83 -42.14 4.17
C ASP A 1091 -4.68 -42.07 5.20
N GLY A 1092 -4.66 -41.05 6.06
CA GLY A 1092 -3.68 -40.85 7.13
C GLY A 1092 -2.27 -40.47 6.65
N LYS A 1093 -2.08 -40.17 5.36
CA LYS A 1093 -0.75 -39.91 4.79
C LYS A 1093 -0.32 -38.45 4.88
N ILE A 1094 -1.27 -37.52 4.74
CA ILE A 1094 -1.01 -36.08 4.69
C ILE A 1094 -1.59 -35.41 5.93
N ILE A 1095 -0.81 -34.54 6.54
CA ILE A 1095 -1.20 -33.68 7.65
C ILE A 1095 -1.17 -32.24 7.15
N ALA A 1096 -2.32 -31.58 7.17
CA ALA A 1096 -2.45 -30.18 6.80
C ALA A 1096 -2.48 -29.31 8.07
N VAL A 1097 -1.74 -28.21 8.03
CA VAL A 1097 -1.49 -27.38 9.21
C VAL A 1097 -1.59 -25.91 8.84
N GLY A 1098 -2.49 -25.17 9.50
CA GLY A 1098 -2.77 -23.77 9.20
C GLY A 1098 -2.16 -22.82 10.21
N ASP A 1099 -1.47 -21.78 9.72
CA ASP A 1099 -0.82 -20.77 10.56
C ASP A 1099 -1.62 -19.47 10.74
N ASP A 1100 -1.08 -18.58 11.57
CA ASP A 1100 -1.61 -17.25 11.89
C ASP A 1100 -1.53 -16.22 10.75
N LYS A 1101 -0.81 -16.54 9.68
CA LYS A 1101 -0.56 -15.66 8.53
C LYS A 1101 -1.29 -16.08 7.26
N GLY A 1102 -2.07 -17.16 7.32
CA GLY A 1102 -2.85 -17.65 6.18
C GLY A 1102 -2.10 -18.62 5.27
N THR A 1103 -0.98 -19.18 5.74
CA THR A 1103 -0.26 -20.25 5.05
C THR A 1103 -0.74 -21.61 5.57
N VAL A 1104 -0.91 -22.56 4.65
CA VAL A 1104 -1.16 -23.96 4.99
C VAL A 1104 0.06 -24.79 4.62
N GLN A 1105 0.60 -25.50 5.60
CA GLN A 1105 1.74 -26.40 5.44
C GLN A 1105 1.22 -27.83 5.33
N LEU A 1106 1.67 -28.56 4.32
CA LEU A 1106 1.40 -29.97 4.15
C LEU A 1106 2.62 -30.79 4.55
N TRP A 1107 2.39 -31.83 5.34
CA TRP A 1107 3.41 -32.73 5.86
C TRP A 1107 3.00 -34.17 5.59
N GLN A 1108 3.98 -35.03 5.33
CA GLN A 1108 3.76 -36.47 5.37
C GLN A 1108 3.74 -36.97 6.82
N ARG A 1109 3.09 -38.12 7.06
CA ARG A 1109 3.06 -38.81 8.36
C ARG A 1109 4.45 -39.06 8.97
N ASN A 1110 5.48 -39.25 8.17
CA ASN A 1110 6.86 -39.47 8.64
C ASN A 1110 7.55 -38.17 9.14
N GLY A 1111 6.86 -37.02 9.08
CA GLY A 1111 7.40 -35.71 9.44
C GLY A 1111 8.12 -34.97 8.30
N GLU A 1112 8.10 -35.52 7.08
CA GLU A 1112 8.66 -34.87 5.89
C GLU A 1112 7.74 -33.73 5.42
N PHE A 1113 8.32 -32.57 5.18
CA PHE A 1113 7.62 -31.41 4.64
C PHE A 1113 7.29 -31.63 3.15
N LEU A 1114 6.02 -31.45 2.75
CA LEU A 1114 5.60 -31.51 1.35
C LEU A 1114 5.65 -30.12 0.72
N VAL A 1115 4.78 -29.20 1.15
CA VAL A 1115 4.55 -27.93 0.46
C VAL A 1115 3.86 -26.88 1.35
N ASN A 1116 4.04 -25.60 1.00
CA ASN A 1116 3.23 -24.50 1.50
C ASN A 1116 2.20 -24.05 0.45
N LEU A 1117 0.94 -23.93 0.87
CA LEU A 1117 -0.16 -23.36 0.11
C LEU A 1117 -0.39 -21.90 0.54
N PHE A 1118 -0.45 -21.00 -0.44
CA PHE A 1118 -0.55 -19.54 -0.23
C PHE A 1118 -1.80 -18.99 -0.88
N GLY A 1119 -2.76 -18.49 -0.11
CA GLY A 1119 -3.99 -17.94 -0.68
C GLY A 1119 -4.77 -17.02 0.25
N HIS A 1120 -4.65 -17.21 1.57
CA HIS A 1120 -5.31 -16.35 2.56
C HIS A 1120 -4.41 -15.19 2.98
N SER A 1121 -5.03 -14.06 3.32
CA SER A 1121 -4.34 -12.86 3.85
C SER A 1121 -4.45 -12.72 5.38
N SER A 1122 -4.98 -13.74 6.06
CA SER A 1122 -5.22 -13.78 7.50
C SER A 1122 -5.08 -15.21 8.02
N GLY A 1123 -4.94 -15.38 9.33
CA GLY A 1123 -4.80 -16.69 9.96
C GLY A 1123 -5.90 -17.70 9.60
N ILE A 1124 -5.47 -18.94 9.38
CA ILE A 1124 -6.35 -20.07 9.09
C ILE A 1124 -7.13 -20.43 10.36
N ARG A 1125 -8.42 -20.69 10.19
CA ARG A 1125 -9.34 -21.08 11.28
C ARG A 1125 -10.04 -22.41 10.99
N GLY A 1126 -10.42 -22.64 9.73
CA GLY A 1126 -10.99 -23.91 9.28
C GLY A 1126 -10.06 -24.66 8.33
N LEU A 1127 -9.96 -25.97 8.51
CA LEU A 1127 -9.26 -26.90 7.62
C LEU A 1127 -10.05 -28.20 7.56
N ALA A 1128 -10.36 -28.68 6.36
CA ALA A 1128 -11.00 -29.98 6.17
C ALA A 1128 -10.56 -30.60 4.84
N PHE A 1129 -10.26 -31.90 4.85
CA PHE A 1129 -10.11 -32.67 3.62
C PHE A 1129 -11.48 -33.13 3.14
N SER A 1130 -11.65 -33.24 1.82
CA SER A 1130 -12.72 -34.03 1.23
C SER A 1130 -12.56 -35.49 1.62
N ASN A 1131 -13.66 -36.25 1.61
CA ASN A 1131 -13.64 -37.65 2.02
C ASN A 1131 -12.83 -38.56 1.11
N ASP A 1132 -12.60 -38.15 -0.15
CA ASP A 1132 -11.72 -38.85 -1.08
C ASP A 1132 -10.25 -38.42 -0.96
N GLY A 1133 -9.95 -37.43 -0.11
CA GLY A 1133 -8.60 -36.90 0.12
C GLY A 1133 -8.01 -36.08 -1.02
N LYS A 1134 -8.78 -35.79 -2.08
CA LYS A 1134 -8.29 -35.05 -3.26
C LYS A 1134 -8.33 -33.54 -3.12
N THR A 1135 -9.24 -33.04 -2.29
CA THR A 1135 -9.46 -31.61 -2.10
C THR A 1135 -9.20 -31.24 -0.65
N LEU A 1136 -8.53 -30.11 -0.42
CA LEU A 1136 -8.42 -29.49 0.89
C LEU A 1136 -9.21 -28.18 0.87
N ALA A 1137 -10.15 -28.01 1.81
CA ALA A 1137 -10.80 -26.73 2.05
C ALA A 1137 -10.09 -25.98 3.18
N THR A 1138 -9.81 -24.70 2.95
CA THR A 1138 -9.18 -23.81 3.91
C THR A 1138 -10.07 -22.58 4.11
N ALA A 1139 -10.26 -22.17 5.36
CA ALA A 1139 -11.11 -21.04 5.71
C ALA A 1139 -10.38 -20.11 6.70
N ALA A 1140 -10.54 -18.80 6.51
CA ALA A 1140 -9.80 -17.80 7.27
C ALA A 1140 -10.61 -16.52 7.57
N GLU A 1141 -10.03 -15.67 8.41
CA GLU A 1141 -10.62 -14.38 8.82
C GLU A 1141 -10.75 -13.35 7.66
N ASP A 1142 -10.10 -13.60 6.52
CA ASP A 1142 -10.18 -12.80 5.30
C ASP A 1142 -11.49 -13.00 4.52
N ARG A 1143 -12.42 -13.75 5.10
CA ARG A 1143 -13.79 -14.02 4.62
C ARG A 1143 -13.85 -14.97 3.43
N LYS A 1144 -12.73 -15.65 3.13
CA LYS A 1144 -12.64 -16.59 2.00
C LYS A 1144 -12.67 -18.03 2.49
N VAL A 1145 -13.20 -18.88 1.62
CA VAL A 1145 -12.89 -20.31 1.62
C VAL A 1145 -12.15 -20.63 0.34
N ILE A 1146 -11.06 -21.39 0.42
CA ILE A 1146 -10.30 -21.84 -0.74
C ILE A 1146 -10.33 -23.36 -0.79
N LEU A 1147 -10.70 -23.91 -1.94
CA LEU A 1147 -10.63 -25.33 -2.24
C LEU A 1147 -9.37 -25.58 -3.06
N TRP A 1148 -8.46 -26.40 -2.55
CA TRP A 1148 -7.20 -26.76 -3.19
C TRP A 1148 -7.33 -28.13 -3.83
N ASP A 1149 -7.05 -28.24 -5.12
CA ASP A 1149 -6.87 -29.52 -5.80
C ASP A 1149 -5.48 -30.05 -5.43
N LEU A 1150 -5.40 -31.02 -4.51
CA LEU A 1150 -4.12 -31.45 -3.94
C LEU A 1150 -3.24 -32.18 -4.94
N GLU A 1151 -3.84 -32.87 -5.91
CA GLU A 1151 -3.08 -33.57 -6.96
C GLU A 1151 -2.29 -32.56 -7.80
N LYS A 1152 -2.91 -31.43 -8.14
CA LYS A 1152 -2.27 -30.38 -8.94
C LYS A 1152 -1.46 -29.39 -8.10
N ALA A 1153 -1.92 -29.06 -6.89
CA ALA A 1153 -1.30 -28.06 -6.03
C ALA A 1153 -0.05 -28.59 -5.30
N ILE A 1154 0.17 -29.90 -5.21
CA ILE A 1154 1.39 -30.46 -4.63
C ILE A 1154 2.47 -30.64 -5.70
N ASP A 1155 2.11 -31.04 -6.92
CA ASP A 1155 3.05 -31.31 -8.01
C ASP A 1155 3.73 -30.05 -8.55
N PHE A 1156 5.03 -29.90 -8.29
CA PHE A 1156 5.80 -28.73 -8.71
C PHE A 1156 5.93 -28.63 -10.24
N GLU A 1157 6.00 -29.76 -10.95
CA GLU A 1157 6.13 -29.75 -12.41
C GLU A 1157 4.84 -29.23 -13.06
N GLN A 1158 3.68 -29.62 -12.55
CA GLN A 1158 2.41 -29.05 -12.99
C GLN A 1158 2.33 -27.55 -12.75
N ILE A 1159 2.81 -27.07 -11.60
CA ILE A 1159 2.84 -25.64 -11.28
C ILE A 1159 3.77 -24.87 -12.22
N LEU A 1160 4.92 -25.45 -12.59
CA LEU A 1160 5.81 -24.87 -13.61
C LEU A 1160 5.10 -24.77 -14.96
N VAL A 1161 4.42 -25.83 -15.40
CA VAL A 1161 3.63 -25.84 -16.65
C VAL A 1161 2.55 -24.76 -16.61
N TYR A 1162 1.74 -24.70 -15.55
CA TYR A 1162 0.69 -23.68 -15.41
C TYR A 1162 1.28 -22.27 -15.34
N GLY A 1163 2.41 -22.07 -14.67
CA GLY A 1163 3.11 -20.78 -14.65
C GLY A 1163 3.50 -20.32 -16.05
N CYS A 1164 4.01 -21.25 -16.87
CA CYS A 1164 4.36 -21.00 -18.26
C CYS A 1164 3.14 -20.78 -19.16
N GLU A 1165 2.06 -21.53 -18.99
CA GLU A 1165 0.79 -21.28 -19.69
C GLU A 1165 0.19 -19.92 -19.31
N TRP A 1166 0.35 -19.50 -18.04
CA TRP A 1166 -0.17 -18.24 -17.52
C TRP A 1166 0.50 -17.05 -18.18
N VAL A 1167 1.84 -17.07 -18.28
CA VAL A 1167 2.63 -15.95 -18.84
C VAL A 1167 2.96 -16.11 -20.33
N GLY A 1168 2.68 -17.26 -20.94
CA GLY A 1168 3.17 -17.62 -22.27
C GLY A 1168 2.75 -16.65 -23.37
N ASN A 1169 1.49 -16.20 -23.36
CA ASN A 1169 1.02 -15.19 -24.32
C ASN A 1169 1.77 -13.85 -24.13
N TYR A 1170 1.95 -13.41 -22.88
CA TYR A 1170 2.70 -12.20 -22.56
C TYR A 1170 4.15 -12.29 -23.08
N LEU A 1171 4.85 -13.39 -22.79
CA LEU A 1171 6.24 -13.59 -23.24
C LEU A 1171 6.38 -13.58 -24.77
N ARG A 1172 5.41 -14.16 -25.48
CA ARG A 1172 5.48 -14.30 -26.94
C ARG A 1172 5.12 -13.03 -27.70
N THR A 1173 4.11 -12.27 -27.26
CA THR A 1173 3.53 -11.19 -28.07
C THR A 1173 3.84 -9.78 -27.55
N ASN A 1174 4.27 -9.63 -26.29
CA ASN A 1174 4.56 -8.31 -25.74
C ASN A 1174 5.89 -7.77 -26.29
N ALA A 1175 5.89 -6.52 -26.76
CA ALA A 1175 7.06 -5.84 -27.33
C ALA A 1175 8.09 -5.41 -26.27
N GLU A 1176 7.68 -5.27 -25.01
CA GLU A 1176 8.55 -4.89 -23.88
C GLU A 1176 9.38 -6.06 -23.34
N VAL A 1177 9.09 -7.29 -23.78
CA VAL A 1177 9.82 -8.51 -23.38
C VAL A 1177 11.11 -8.62 -24.18
N GLU A 1178 12.23 -8.80 -23.47
CA GLU A 1178 13.54 -9.03 -24.09
C GLU A 1178 13.55 -10.34 -24.89
N GLU A 1179 14.29 -10.37 -26.00
CA GLU A 1179 14.32 -11.53 -26.89
C GLU A 1179 14.80 -12.82 -26.19
N SER A 1180 15.73 -12.69 -25.23
CA SER A 1180 16.19 -13.82 -24.41
C SER A 1180 15.12 -14.40 -23.48
N ASP A 1181 14.13 -13.59 -23.11
CA ASP A 1181 13.07 -13.97 -22.18
C ASP A 1181 11.88 -14.64 -22.88
N ARG A 1182 11.71 -14.40 -24.19
CA ARG A 1182 10.62 -15.03 -24.96
C ARG A 1182 10.65 -16.55 -24.92
N SER A 1183 11.85 -17.12 -24.76
CA SER A 1183 12.08 -18.57 -24.68
C SER A 1183 12.10 -19.12 -23.25
N LEU A 1184 11.72 -18.33 -22.23
CA LEU A 1184 11.78 -18.73 -20.81
C LEU A 1184 11.07 -20.06 -20.52
N CYS A 1185 10.04 -20.36 -21.29
CA CYS A 1185 9.18 -21.54 -21.14
C CYS A 1185 9.39 -22.60 -22.22
N ASP A 1186 10.32 -22.43 -23.16
CA ASP A 1186 10.50 -23.36 -24.29
C ASP A 1186 11.00 -24.75 -23.82
N ASP A 1187 11.67 -24.80 -22.67
CA ASP A 1187 12.24 -26.01 -22.08
C ASP A 1187 11.28 -26.68 -21.04
N ILE A 1188 10.07 -26.12 -20.83
CA ILE A 1188 9.11 -26.54 -19.82
C ILE A 1188 7.80 -26.95 -20.51
N GLY A 1189 7.67 -28.26 -20.79
CA GLY A 1189 6.41 -28.88 -21.20
C GLY A 1189 5.76 -28.34 -22.47
N PHE A 1190 6.25 -28.78 -23.64
CA PHE A 1190 5.46 -29.36 -24.73
C PHE A 1190 6.30 -30.36 -25.52
#